data_AF-A0A673G0E5-F1
#
_entry.id   AF-A0A673G0E5-F1
#
_cell.length_a   1.000
_cell.length_b   1.000
_cell.length_c   1.000
_cell.angle_alpha   90.00
_cell.angle_beta   90.00
_cell.angle_gamma   90.00
#
_symmetry.space_group_name_H-M   'P 1'
#
loop_
_entity.id
_entity.type
_entity.pdbx_description
1 polymer ?
#
loop_
_entity_poly.entity_id
_entity_poly.type
_entity_poly.pdbx_seq_one_letter_code
_entity_poly.pdbx_strand_id
1 'polypeptide(L)'
;IMALLRSVGLLALLVSVRCLNREQLFDYGTRFGDKILDSGTDSVRELELEQTLFFFKGKFDKVYVNTNGFISLTDPTDESEYLGKMPASFGMIAAFLGDLDTTDGAGYVYFRQDKSPDVLQRAAEHIGQAFPSDDEIEPTHAIIVTWENVAPQGERGTGGEYRNTFQLVVANMESASYGILLYPEESMQFGSTLIDDEDQLVEVGFNEGKVPGWFGWATTQGSYYRISEDSEESINALAQETNSGRPGVWVYEIGTSPLFTSITPGEVTEVTSEETMVDSPVPEPSVPWIRHREELQTSEAPYETLTTSPEPFGESSTPDELQHRYVQPQQRPQNPQVLIIDEDELNVDVFSYNYEMCSSNKHKCSVFADCRDYADGFCCHCKPGYYGNGKDCVAEGESQPLIYNNNNYSKWITWVLVSAGGVFTRQVEVVFQPGNERLSVRQEFGGIDEHDHLLISTELDGRIPEVPRGATVQIEPYSEIYQHSSNLITSSSRRDYIVSMPDGSVRTHSFLWTQNIKFQSCPHEEVLSAVPASQQLSVDQIFVMYDSSNQLIRFAMSNKIGSIHSGIPEQNPCFTGRHGCDTNAVCRAAQGKDFTCECAAGFTGDGRVCYDVDECSESPQICGPYSICSNQPGSFRCECVEGFQFAGDGRTCVETERPVDHCQRGTHDCDAPERSRCSYTGDSSYICSCLPGFSGDGRACQDREQTACERHREAAQASSSSSAGFFFFRPRPAVGQYVPSCDAYGAYEPLQCHASVAQCWCVDSSGQELPGSRAQPSSRPMCLDHNVAPPLIGPTPRADISPLTPGANLLFTQSGRIDHIPLDGNRMMQDEAKTVLHEPGKVVIAVAFDCVEQMIYWSEITQPSISRAKLQGGETSVLVAKDLGSPEGIAIDHMSRNMYWTDSILDRIEVSRLDGSQRRVLFDDDLINPRPIITDPAFGYLFWSDWNRDGPKIERSGLDGSDRTVLVQEGLGLPNALTFDPQSRRLCWADAGTRQVECIDPFSRLRRKLTEGIQYPFAIVSYGRNLYYTDWRREAVVAMDRHDGMEVEEFLPQRRSRTYGIAITYPQCPAGVNYCSRDNGGCSHLCLPRPGGFTCRCPDARDGSCVEQDENF
;
A
#
# COMPACT_ATOMS: atom_id res chain seq x y z
N ILE A 1 57.89 -10.62 26.74
CA ILE A 1 58.07 -11.73 25.79
C ILE A 1 57.00 -12.80 25.97
N MET A 2 57.01 -13.66 27.01
CA MET A 2 55.92 -14.66 27.19
C MET A 2 54.50 -14.05 27.28
N ALA A 3 54.34 -12.82 27.79
CA ALA A 3 53.07 -12.10 27.75
C ALA A 3 52.58 -11.73 26.33
N LEU A 4 53.49 -11.47 25.37
CA LEU A 4 53.12 -11.15 23.98
C LEU A 4 52.65 -12.40 23.20
N LEU A 5 53.06 -13.61 23.62
CA LEU A 5 52.65 -14.85 22.96
C LEU A 5 51.21 -15.29 23.32
N ARG A 6 50.57 -14.65 24.32
CA ARG A 6 49.15 -14.85 24.62
C ARG A 6 48.23 -13.84 23.92
N SER A 7 48.74 -12.66 23.55
CA SER A 7 47.96 -11.63 22.85
C SER A 7 47.86 -11.84 21.33
N VAL A 8 48.65 -12.76 20.75
CA VAL A 8 48.55 -13.12 19.31
C VAL A 8 47.65 -14.35 19.10
N GLY A 9 47.53 -15.23 20.10
CA GLY A 9 46.71 -16.45 20.03
C GLY A 9 45.21 -16.27 20.28
N LEU A 10 44.73 -15.04 20.49
CA LEU A 10 43.31 -14.75 20.75
C LEU A 10 42.63 -13.87 19.69
N LEU A 11 43.33 -13.45 18.63
CA LEU A 11 42.72 -12.83 17.44
C LEU A 11 42.32 -13.87 16.37
N ALA A 12 42.48 -15.16 16.65
CA ALA A 12 42.17 -16.27 15.75
C ALA A 12 40.92 -17.07 16.20
N LEU A 13 40.01 -16.41 16.94
CA LEU A 13 38.64 -16.83 17.17
C LEU A 13 37.68 -15.70 16.78
N LEU A 14 37.87 -15.20 15.54
CA LEU A 14 36.71 -14.80 14.75
C LEU A 14 35.82 -16.03 14.63
N VAL A 15 34.52 -15.89 14.91
CA VAL A 15 33.55 -16.92 14.53
C VAL A 15 33.54 -16.92 13.01
N SER A 16 34.16 -17.93 12.40
CA SER A 16 34.07 -18.13 10.96
C SER A 16 32.61 -18.38 10.61
N VAL A 17 31.97 -17.41 9.95
CA VAL A 17 30.72 -17.65 9.22
C VAL A 17 31.01 -18.81 8.27
N ARG A 18 30.33 -19.95 8.49
CA ARG A 18 30.53 -21.13 7.66
C ARG A 18 29.48 -21.11 6.57
N CYS A 19 29.94 -20.80 5.36
CA CYS A 19 29.22 -21.07 4.13
C CYS A 19 28.85 -22.56 4.06
N LEU A 20 27.88 -22.89 3.21
CA LEU A 20 27.45 -24.26 3.02
C LEU A 20 28.62 -25.13 2.47
N ASN A 21 28.91 -26.24 3.14
CA ASN A 21 29.84 -27.27 2.63
C ASN A 21 29.06 -28.41 1.96
N ARG A 22 29.70 -29.17 1.07
CA ARG A 22 29.08 -30.28 0.31
C ARG A 22 28.61 -31.43 1.19
N GLU A 23 29.32 -31.68 2.30
CA GLU A 23 28.88 -32.63 3.35
C GLU A 23 27.59 -32.19 4.07
N GLN A 24 27.13 -30.96 3.83
CA GLN A 24 25.96 -30.34 4.46
C GLN A 24 24.79 -30.13 3.48
N LEU A 25 24.82 -30.78 2.31
CA LEU A 25 23.64 -31.04 1.48
C LEU A 25 22.74 -32.10 2.14
N PHE A 26 21.49 -32.24 1.67
CA PHE A 26 20.66 -33.40 2.00
C PHE A 26 21.29 -34.65 1.37
N ASP A 27 21.23 -35.77 2.09
CA ASP A 27 21.87 -37.02 1.68
C ASP A 27 21.38 -37.48 0.28
N TYR A 28 22.30 -37.70 -0.65
CA TYR A 28 22.03 -38.01 -2.05
C TYR A 28 22.93 -39.12 -2.62
N GLY A 29 22.52 -39.68 -3.76
CA GLY A 29 23.12 -40.82 -4.43
C GLY A 29 22.33 -42.12 -4.21
N THR A 30 22.54 -43.11 -5.09
CA THR A 30 21.78 -44.38 -5.14
C THR A 30 21.75 -45.18 -3.82
N ARG A 31 22.71 -44.95 -2.92
CA ARG A 31 22.74 -45.53 -1.57
C ARG A 31 21.56 -45.13 -0.68
N PHE A 32 20.88 -44.01 -0.99
CA PHE A 32 19.67 -43.53 -0.31
C PHE A 32 18.39 -43.78 -1.13
N GLY A 33 18.48 -44.51 -2.24
CA GLY A 33 17.33 -44.82 -3.11
C GLY A 33 17.15 -43.89 -4.32
N ASP A 34 18.06 -42.94 -4.54
CA ASP A 34 17.97 -42.01 -5.68
C ASP A 34 17.96 -42.72 -7.03
N LYS A 35 17.11 -42.22 -7.91
CA LYS A 35 17.17 -42.49 -9.35
C LYS A 35 18.29 -41.63 -9.94
N ILE A 36 19.01 -42.15 -10.93
CA ILE A 36 19.96 -41.40 -11.75
C ILE A 36 19.25 -41.02 -13.06
N LEU A 37 19.46 -39.80 -13.53
CA LEU A 37 19.11 -39.36 -14.88
C LEU A 37 20.02 -40.04 -15.92
N ASP A 38 19.49 -40.38 -17.09
CA ASP A 38 20.29 -40.97 -18.16
C ASP A 38 21.34 -39.96 -18.67
N SER A 39 22.61 -40.35 -18.82
CA SER A 39 23.71 -39.42 -19.13
C SER A 39 23.55 -38.77 -20.51
N GLY A 40 23.54 -37.44 -20.54
CA GLY A 40 23.29 -36.61 -21.73
C GLY A 40 23.45 -35.12 -21.40
N THR A 41 23.18 -34.26 -22.38
CA THR A 41 23.23 -32.79 -22.26
C THR A 41 21.83 -32.25 -22.03
N ASP A 42 20.89 -32.54 -22.95
CA ASP A 42 19.45 -32.40 -22.72
C ASP A 42 18.80 -33.77 -22.43
N SER A 43 19.05 -34.30 -21.23
CA SER A 43 18.34 -35.47 -20.72
C SER A 43 17.19 -35.03 -19.82
N VAL A 44 16.00 -35.61 -20.02
CA VAL A 44 14.78 -35.32 -19.26
C VAL A 44 14.23 -36.57 -18.60
N ARG A 45 13.70 -36.46 -17.37
CA ARG A 45 12.92 -37.54 -16.76
C ARG A 45 11.71 -37.07 -15.95
N GLU A 46 10.54 -37.61 -16.33
CA GLU A 46 9.29 -37.47 -15.61
C GLU A 46 9.31 -38.18 -14.24
N LEU A 47 8.73 -37.52 -13.25
CA LEU A 47 8.55 -37.95 -11.87
C LEU A 47 7.10 -37.65 -11.43
N GLU A 48 6.24 -38.67 -11.41
CA GLU A 48 4.92 -38.61 -10.75
C GLU A 48 5.10 -38.37 -9.24
N LEU A 49 4.31 -37.48 -8.66
CA LEU A 49 4.41 -37.09 -7.25
C LEU A 49 3.42 -37.85 -6.36
N GLU A 50 3.86 -38.20 -5.14
CA GLU A 50 2.97 -38.76 -4.11
C GLU A 50 2.11 -37.68 -3.42
N GLN A 51 2.53 -36.41 -3.51
CA GLN A 51 1.86 -35.23 -2.96
C GLN A 51 1.90 -34.09 -3.98
N THR A 52 0.74 -33.51 -4.28
CA THR A 52 0.60 -32.36 -5.19
C THR A 52 1.54 -31.22 -4.82
N LEU A 53 2.30 -30.74 -5.80
CA LEU A 53 3.15 -29.56 -5.71
C LEU A 53 2.35 -28.31 -6.09
N PHE A 54 2.40 -27.30 -5.24
CA PHE A 54 1.83 -25.98 -5.50
C PHE A 54 2.89 -25.09 -6.14
N PHE A 55 2.57 -24.41 -7.24
CA PHE A 55 3.54 -23.53 -7.91
C PHE A 55 2.88 -22.41 -8.68
N PHE A 56 3.24 -21.17 -8.36
CA PHE A 56 2.42 -19.99 -8.63
C PHE A 56 0.94 -20.28 -8.31
N LYS A 57 0.03 -20.14 -9.28
CA LYS A 57 -1.41 -20.43 -9.14
C LYS A 57 -1.79 -21.86 -9.55
N GLY A 58 -0.82 -22.68 -9.94
CA GLY A 58 -1.02 -24.04 -10.43
C GLY A 58 -0.89 -25.11 -9.35
N LYS A 59 -1.39 -26.31 -9.69
CA LYS A 59 -1.28 -27.54 -8.90
C LYS A 59 -0.78 -28.65 -9.81
N PHE A 60 0.27 -29.35 -9.40
CA PHE A 60 1.01 -30.27 -10.26
C PHE A 60 1.28 -31.59 -9.54
N ASP A 61 0.79 -32.69 -10.11
CA ASP A 61 0.96 -34.04 -9.57
C ASP A 61 2.14 -34.80 -10.23
N LYS A 62 2.93 -34.10 -11.05
CA LYS A 62 4.18 -34.60 -11.65
C LYS A 62 5.11 -33.45 -12.03
N VAL A 63 6.40 -33.76 -12.15
CA VAL A 63 7.45 -32.83 -12.60
C VAL A 63 8.45 -33.53 -13.52
N TYR A 64 9.28 -32.75 -14.23
CA TYR A 64 10.30 -33.22 -15.17
C TYR A 64 11.67 -32.68 -14.73
N VAL A 65 12.60 -33.58 -14.41
CA VAL A 65 13.98 -33.22 -14.05
C VAL A 65 14.84 -33.19 -15.32
N ASN A 66 15.60 -32.12 -15.54
CA ASN A 66 16.49 -31.95 -16.70
C ASN A 66 17.97 -31.84 -16.25
N THR A 67 18.92 -32.28 -17.08
CA THR A 67 20.37 -32.11 -16.84
C THR A 67 20.79 -30.66 -16.69
N ASN A 68 20.22 -29.74 -17.47
CA ASN A 68 20.54 -28.30 -17.52
C ASN A 68 20.06 -27.50 -16.29
N GLY A 69 20.11 -28.10 -15.09
CA GLY A 69 19.97 -27.39 -13.82
C GLY A 69 18.55 -26.95 -13.46
N PHE A 70 17.50 -27.56 -14.01
CA PHE A 70 16.11 -27.17 -13.72
C PHE A 70 15.15 -28.35 -13.51
N ILE A 71 14.03 -28.05 -12.84
CA ILE A 71 12.82 -28.88 -12.81
C ILE A 71 11.71 -28.12 -13.54
N SER A 72 10.92 -28.80 -14.35
CA SER A 72 9.78 -28.22 -15.07
C SER A 72 8.46 -28.94 -14.79
N LEU A 73 7.35 -28.24 -15.00
CA LEU A 73 5.99 -28.69 -14.67
C LEU A 73 5.27 -29.37 -15.86
N THR A 74 5.82 -29.15 -17.05
CA THR A 74 5.42 -29.76 -18.33
C THR A 74 6.68 -30.30 -18.99
N ASP A 75 6.52 -31.30 -19.85
CA ASP A 75 7.60 -31.86 -20.67
C ASP A 75 8.29 -30.72 -21.44
N PRO A 76 9.58 -30.43 -21.20
CA PRO A 76 10.26 -29.31 -21.83
C PRO A 76 10.46 -29.56 -23.34
N THR A 77 10.34 -28.50 -24.12
CA THR A 77 10.58 -28.47 -25.57
C THR A 77 12.07 -28.43 -25.90
N ASP A 78 12.44 -28.50 -27.18
CA ASP A 78 13.83 -28.41 -27.67
C ASP A 78 14.65 -27.36 -26.90
N GLU A 79 15.84 -27.73 -26.44
CA GLU A 79 16.82 -26.94 -25.66
C GLU A 79 16.89 -25.43 -26.02
N SER A 80 16.81 -25.13 -27.31
CA SER A 80 16.77 -23.77 -27.86
C SER A 80 15.57 -22.90 -27.42
N GLU A 81 14.51 -23.45 -26.80
CA GLU A 81 13.38 -22.68 -26.27
C GLU A 81 13.64 -22.10 -24.87
N TYR A 82 14.56 -22.67 -24.09
CA TYR A 82 14.76 -22.28 -22.68
C TYR A 82 16.17 -21.83 -22.30
N LEU A 83 17.23 -22.24 -23.02
CA LEU A 83 18.59 -21.77 -22.71
C LEU A 83 18.75 -20.26 -23.00
N GLY A 84 19.26 -19.51 -22.01
CA GLY A 84 19.48 -18.05 -22.09
C GLY A 84 18.18 -17.25 -22.25
N LYS A 85 17.07 -17.77 -21.71
CA LYS A 85 15.70 -17.35 -22.02
C LYS A 85 14.79 -17.39 -20.79
N MET A 86 15.25 -16.92 -19.63
CA MET A 86 14.38 -16.67 -18.50
C MET A 86 13.66 -15.31 -18.66
N PRO A 87 12.31 -15.25 -18.76
CA PRO A 87 11.35 -16.32 -18.50
C PRO A 87 11.02 -17.22 -19.71
N ALA A 88 11.12 -18.52 -19.52
CA ALA A 88 10.86 -19.55 -20.54
C ALA A 88 9.38 -19.69 -20.92
N SER A 89 9.08 -20.41 -22.00
CA SER A 89 7.71 -20.63 -22.49
C SER A 89 6.82 -21.44 -21.53
N PHE A 90 7.41 -22.23 -20.63
CA PHE A 90 6.76 -23.17 -19.72
C PHE A 90 7.16 -22.97 -18.25
N GLY A 91 6.37 -23.55 -17.33
CA GLY A 91 6.58 -23.44 -15.90
C GLY A 91 7.82 -24.20 -15.42
N MET A 92 8.73 -23.53 -14.72
CA MET A 92 10.01 -24.10 -14.28
C MET A 92 10.55 -23.50 -12.96
N ILE A 93 11.31 -24.34 -12.25
CA ILE A 93 12.21 -24.00 -11.15
C ILE A 93 13.64 -24.16 -11.69
N ALA A 94 14.28 -23.05 -12.01
CA ALA A 94 15.67 -22.98 -12.45
C ALA A 94 16.59 -22.95 -11.21
N ALA A 95 17.22 -24.08 -10.89
CA ALA A 95 18.18 -24.15 -9.79
C ALA A 95 19.56 -23.63 -10.21
N PHE A 96 19.97 -23.89 -11.45
CA PHE A 96 21.21 -23.41 -12.07
C PHE A 96 21.13 -23.57 -13.60
N LEU A 97 20.23 -22.83 -14.25
CA LEU A 97 19.93 -23.03 -15.67
C LEU A 97 21.11 -22.58 -16.55
N GLY A 98 21.65 -23.52 -17.32
CA GLY A 98 22.74 -23.32 -18.26
C GLY A 98 22.99 -24.59 -19.06
N ASP A 99 23.89 -24.53 -20.03
CA ASP A 99 24.25 -25.67 -20.89
C ASP A 99 25.24 -26.61 -20.17
N LEU A 100 24.74 -27.77 -19.70
CA LEU A 100 25.43 -28.67 -18.77
C LEU A 100 25.60 -30.09 -19.35
N ASP A 101 26.79 -30.67 -19.17
CA ASP A 101 27.16 -31.99 -19.69
C ASP A 101 27.38 -33.02 -18.56
N THR A 102 26.89 -34.24 -18.80
CA THR A 102 27.11 -35.45 -17.99
C THR A 102 27.60 -36.66 -18.79
N THR A 103 27.84 -36.49 -20.10
CA THR A 103 28.26 -37.57 -21.02
C THR A 103 29.67 -38.10 -20.74
N ASP A 104 30.48 -37.35 -19.99
CA ASP A 104 31.82 -37.73 -19.55
C ASP A 104 31.86 -38.84 -18.48
N GLY A 105 30.72 -39.15 -17.84
CA GLY A 105 30.60 -40.14 -16.78
C GLY A 105 31.23 -39.72 -15.44
N ALA A 106 31.56 -38.44 -15.26
CA ALA A 106 32.03 -37.85 -14.02
C ALA A 106 30.96 -36.94 -13.37
N GLY A 107 30.06 -36.33 -14.16
CA GLY A 107 28.85 -35.66 -13.70
C GLY A 107 27.62 -36.60 -13.63
N TYR A 108 26.72 -36.37 -12.67
CA TYR A 108 25.50 -37.18 -12.45
C TYR A 108 24.36 -36.30 -11.91
N VAL A 109 23.12 -36.55 -12.35
CA VAL A 109 21.92 -35.95 -11.71
C VAL A 109 21.15 -37.04 -10.96
N TYR A 110 21.01 -36.85 -9.66
CA TYR A 110 20.28 -37.73 -8.76
C TYR A 110 18.96 -37.11 -8.34
N PHE A 111 17.89 -37.91 -8.26
CA PHE A 111 16.60 -37.44 -7.79
C PHE A 111 15.79 -38.50 -7.04
N ARG A 112 15.06 -38.07 -6.00
CA ARG A 112 14.03 -38.87 -5.32
C ARG A 112 12.90 -38.03 -4.77
N GLN A 113 11.84 -38.71 -4.37
CA GLN A 113 10.91 -38.22 -3.35
C GLN A 113 11.24 -38.90 -2.03
N ASP A 114 11.07 -38.17 -0.93
CA ASP A 114 11.38 -38.61 0.42
C ASP A 114 10.28 -38.15 1.39
N LYS A 115 10.08 -38.93 2.45
CA LYS A 115 9.16 -38.67 3.57
C LYS A 115 9.68 -39.30 4.87
N SER A 116 11.00 -39.51 4.95
CA SER A 116 11.67 -39.88 6.19
C SER A 116 11.64 -38.68 7.17
N PRO A 117 11.39 -38.91 8.47
CA PRO A 117 11.34 -37.83 9.46
C PRO A 117 12.61 -36.96 9.47
N ASP A 118 13.78 -37.56 9.28
CA ASP A 118 15.07 -36.85 9.27
C ASP A 118 15.18 -35.83 8.11
N VAL A 119 14.60 -36.14 6.94
CA VAL A 119 14.56 -35.22 5.80
C VAL A 119 13.47 -34.16 5.98
N LEU A 120 12.28 -34.53 6.44
CA LEU A 120 11.17 -33.59 6.63
C LEU A 120 11.47 -32.58 7.76
N GLN A 121 12.05 -33.05 8.87
CA GLN A 121 12.52 -32.17 9.96
C GLN A 121 13.59 -31.19 9.44
N ARG A 122 14.58 -31.66 8.68
CA ARG A 122 15.64 -30.80 8.15
C ARG A 122 15.13 -29.79 7.12
N ALA A 123 14.10 -30.15 6.34
CA ALA A 123 13.39 -29.20 5.48
C ALA A 123 12.65 -28.14 6.32
N ALA A 124 11.96 -28.55 7.39
CA ALA A 124 11.31 -27.63 8.32
C ALA A 124 12.31 -26.68 9.02
N GLU A 125 13.49 -27.18 9.43
CA GLU A 125 14.57 -26.38 10.01
C GLU A 125 15.07 -25.30 9.03
N HIS A 126 15.24 -25.63 7.74
CA HIS A 126 15.61 -24.65 6.72
C HIS A 126 14.50 -23.62 6.45
N ILE A 127 13.23 -24.04 6.41
CA ILE A 127 12.09 -23.13 6.19
C ILE A 127 11.92 -22.20 7.40
N GLY A 128 11.97 -22.71 8.63
CA GLY A 128 11.86 -21.90 9.86
C GLY A 128 13.04 -20.96 10.10
N GLN A 129 14.22 -21.26 9.54
CA GLN A 129 15.35 -20.32 9.51
C GLN A 129 15.15 -19.18 8.49
N ALA A 130 14.31 -19.37 7.46
CA ALA A 130 13.98 -18.35 6.48
C ALA A 130 12.71 -17.57 6.85
N PHE A 131 11.75 -18.23 7.49
CA PHE A 131 10.46 -17.70 7.91
C PHE A 131 10.25 -17.91 9.41
N PRO A 132 11.02 -17.24 10.28
CA PRO A 132 10.93 -17.37 11.74
C PRO A 132 9.64 -16.75 12.33
N SER A 133 8.75 -16.28 11.47
CA SER A 133 7.44 -15.67 11.74
C SER A 133 6.26 -16.62 11.50
N ASP A 134 6.49 -17.80 10.89
CA ASP A 134 5.47 -18.81 10.61
C ASP A 134 5.48 -19.91 11.70
N ASP A 135 4.46 -19.92 12.57
CA ASP A 135 4.38 -20.80 13.75
C ASP A 135 4.11 -22.30 13.45
N GLU A 136 3.68 -22.66 12.23
CA GLU A 136 3.30 -24.04 11.84
C GLU A 136 4.01 -24.51 10.56
N ILE A 137 5.19 -25.14 10.71
CA ILE A 137 6.02 -25.63 9.59
C ILE A 137 6.13 -27.16 9.67
N GLU A 138 5.16 -27.87 9.09
CA GLU A 138 5.14 -29.34 8.96
C GLU A 138 5.16 -29.81 7.48
N PRO A 139 6.35 -29.98 6.85
CA PRO A 139 6.49 -30.62 5.54
C PRO A 139 6.06 -32.09 5.59
N THR A 140 5.21 -32.50 4.64
CA THR A 140 4.71 -33.88 4.55
C THR A 140 5.54 -34.76 3.62
N HIS A 141 6.08 -34.16 2.55
CA HIS A 141 6.85 -34.81 1.49
C HIS A 141 7.94 -33.85 0.99
N ALA A 142 9.07 -34.39 0.55
CA ALA A 142 10.14 -33.63 -0.09
C ALA A 142 10.55 -34.25 -1.43
N ILE A 143 10.76 -33.42 -2.44
CA ILE A 143 11.46 -33.77 -3.69
C ILE A 143 12.91 -33.31 -3.52
N ILE A 144 13.88 -34.19 -3.70
CA ILE A 144 15.31 -33.84 -3.68
C ILE A 144 15.88 -34.09 -5.07
N VAL A 145 16.55 -33.08 -5.64
CA VAL A 145 17.32 -33.20 -6.89
C VAL A 145 18.71 -32.62 -6.68
N THR A 146 19.74 -33.39 -7.03
CA THR A 146 21.16 -33.00 -6.88
C THR A 146 21.88 -33.18 -8.20
N TRP A 147 22.47 -32.09 -8.70
CA TRP A 147 23.37 -32.12 -9.84
C TRP A 147 24.79 -32.22 -9.27
N GLU A 148 25.38 -33.42 -9.32
CA GLU A 148 26.72 -33.73 -8.81
C GLU A 148 27.76 -33.64 -9.93
N ASN A 149 28.84 -32.88 -9.69
CA ASN A 149 30.04 -32.78 -10.53
C ASN A 149 29.75 -32.45 -12.02
N VAL A 150 28.65 -31.76 -12.31
CA VAL A 150 28.25 -31.37 -13.67
C VAL A 150 29.23 -30.35 -14.26
N ALA A 151 29.53 -30.49 -15.55
CA ALA A 151 30.46 -29.64 -16.29
C ALA A 151 29.70 -28.74 -17.28
N PRO A 152 30.26 -27.60 -17.72
CA PRO A 152 29.67 -26.81 -18.81
C PRO A 152 29.96 -27.46 -20.18
N GLN A 153 29.00 -27.41 -21.10
CA GLN A 153 29.18 -27.88 -22.48
C GLN A 153 30.24 -27.03 -23.24
N GLY A 154 30.88 -27.62 -24.26
CA GLY A 154 31.81 -26.95 -25.17
C GLY A 154 33.31 -27.18 -24.88
N GLU A 155 34.20 -26.44 -25.57
CA GLU A 155 35.66 -26.69 -25.47
C GLU A 155 36.22 -26.50 -24.05
N ARG A 156 35.61 -25.64 -23.21
CA ARG A 156 35.96 -25.53 -21.77
C ARG A 156 35.82 -26.87 -21.02
N GLY A 157 34.85 -27.69 -21.39
CA GLY A 157 34.64 -29.03 -20.83
C GLY A 157 35.74 -30.04 -21.18
N THR A 158 36.49 -29.83 -22.27
CA THR A 158 37.47 -30.82 -22.78
C THR A 158 38.72 -31.02 -21.91
N GLY A 159 38.89 -30.23 -20.84
CA GLY A 159 39.88 -30.45 -19.77
C GLY A 159 39.32 -31.01 -18.46
N GLY A 160 38.00 -30.92 -18.23
CA GLY A 160 37.34 -31.36 -17.00
C GLY A 160 37.73 -30.61 -15.72
N GLU A 161 38.35 -29.41 -15.83
CA GLU A 161 38.91 -28.65 -14.69
C GLU A 161 37.88 -27.93 -13.82
N TYR A 162 36.68 -27.61 -14.34
CA TYR A 162 35.65 -26.84 -13.64
C TYR A 162 34.34 -27.62 -13.59
N ARG A 163 33.80 -27.84 -12.38
CA ARG A 163 32.57 -28.59 -12.13
C ARG A 163 31.78 -28.00 -10.97
N ASN A 164 30.45 -27.96 -11.11
CA ASN A 164 29.58 -27.51 -10.04
C ASN A 164 28.93 -28.70 -9.31
N THR A 165 28.53 -28.50 -8.05
CA THR A 165 27.62 -29.41 -7.35
C THR A 165 26.64 -28.60 -6.50
N PHE A 166 25.36 -28.70 -6.84
CA PHE A 166 24.27 -27.93 -6.22
C PHE A 166 23.01 -28.80 -6.07
N GLN A 167 22.10 -28.38 -5.21
CA GLN A 167 20.91 -29.16 -4.87
C GLN A 167 19.66 -28.28 -4.75
N LEU A 168 18.54 -28.81 -5.22
CA LEU A 168 17.20 -28.27 -5.01
C LEU A 168 16.40 -29.26 -4.16
N VAL A 169 15.79 -28.77 -3.09
CA VAL A 169 14.79 -29.51 -2.31
C VAL A 169 13.47 -28.77 -2.37
N VAL A 170 12.41 -29.41 -2.85
CA VAL A 170 11.04 -28.85 -2.80
C VAL A 170 10.26 -29.56 -1.71
N ALA A 171 9.84 -28.82 -0.70
CA ALA A 171 9.08 -29.31 0.44
C ALA A 171 7.58 -29.00 0.26
N ASN A 172 6.74 -30.03 0.34
CA ASN A 172 5.28 -29.92 0.15
C ASN A 172 4.52 -30.13 1.47
N MET A 173 3.61 -29.20 1.76
CA MET A 173 2.67 -29.22 2.87
C MET A 173 1.25 -29.53 2.35
N GLU A 174 0.21 -29.48 3.19
CA GLU A 174 -1.17 -29.68 2.72
C GLU A 174 -1.69 -28.53 1.83
N SER A 175 -1.20 -27.31 2.04
CA SER A 175 -1.68 -26.07 1.41
C SER A 175 -0.62 -25.28 0.64
N ALA A 176 0.67 -25.51 0.90
CA ALA A 176 1.79 -24.72 0.39
C ALA A 176 2.98 -25.60 -0.05
N SER A 177 3.86 -25.03 -0.87
CA SER A 177 5.12 -25.61 -1.31
C SER A 177 6.26 -24.60 -1.18
N TYR A 178 7.42 -25.06 -0.72
CA TYR A 178 8.64 -24.27 -0.54
C TYR A 178 9.80 -24.84 -1.36
N GLY A 179 10.57 -23.97 -2.02
CA GLY A 179 11.80 -24.31 -2.73
C GLY A 179 13.03 -23.91 -1.93
N ILE A 180 13.89 -24.88 -1.60
CA ILE A 180 15.17 -24.71 -0.91
C ILE A 180 16.29 -24.96 -1.93
N LEU A 181 17.09 -23.94 -2.22
CA LEU A 181 18.23 -23.97 -3.13
C LEU A 181 19.55 -23.94 -2.33
N LEU A 182 20.49 -24.79 -2.70
CA LEU A 182 21.69 -25.09 -1.94
C LEU A 182 22.94 -25.06 -2.83
N TYR A 183 23.83 -24.10 -2.58
CA TYR A 183 25.06 -23.84 -3.33
C TYR A 183 26.28 -23.89 -2.39
N PRO A 184 26.95 -25.04 -2.24
CA PRO A 184 28.13 -25.14 -1.41
C PRO A 184 29.32 -24.40 -2.03
N GLU A 185 29.93 -23.48 -1.30
CA GLU A 185 30.98 -22.57 -1.81
C GLU A 185 32.17 -23.33 -2.42
N GLU A 186 32.63 -24.39 -1.76
CA GLU A 186 33.70 -25.28 -2.24
C GLU A 186 33.35 -26.09 -3.51
N SER A 187 32.09 -26.03 -3.94
CA SER A 187 31.53 -26.79 -5.07
C SER A 187 30.92 -25.90 -6.16
N MET A 188 31.12 -24.58 -6.13
CA MET A 188 30.78 -23.67 -7.23
C MET A 188 32.07 -23.17 -7.88
N GLN A 189 32.28 -23.52 -9.16
CA GLN A 189 33.55 -23.36 -9.89
C GLN A 189 33.41 -22.61 -11.22
N PHE A 190 32.19 -22.50 -11.74
CA PHE A 190 31.87 -21.66 -12.90
C PHE A 190 30.48 -21.02 -12.72
N GLY A 191 30.27 -19.84 -13.34
CA GLY A 191 29.01 -19.10 -13.33
C GLY A 191 28.40 -18.84 -14.71
N SER A 192 29.00 -19.40 -15.77
CA SER A 192 28.55 -19.23 -17.16
C SER A 192 28.73 -20.51 -17.97
N THR A 193 27.96 -20.63 -19.05
CA THR A 193 27.96 -21.75 -20.00
C THR A 193 27.97 -21.23 -21.43
N LEU A 194 28.60 -21.97 -22.36
CA LEU A 194 28.66 -21.59 -23.77
C LEU A 194 27.32 -21.87 -24.46
N ILE A 195 26.68 -20.84 -25.03
CA ILE A 195 25.42 -20.95 -25.79
C ILE A 195 25.60 -20.18 -27.11
N ASP A 196 25.33 -20.81 -28.26
CA ASP A 196 25.55 -20.23 -29.61
C ASP A 196 26.96 -19.61 -29.82
N ASP A 197 28.01 -20.26 -29.28
CA ASP A 197 29.41 -19.81 -29.22
C ASP A 197 29.69 -18.53 -28.37
N GLU A 198 28.69 -18.00 -27.65
CA GLU A 198 28.83 -16.88 -26.70
C GLU A 198 28.78 -17.37 -25.22
N ASP A 199 29.39 -16.61 -24.30
CA ASP A 199 29.58 -17.00 -22.89
C ASP A 199 28.44 -16.42 -22.03
N GLN A 200 27.41 -17.22 -21.77
CA GLN A 200 26.15 -16.78 -21.17
C GLN A 200 26.12 -17.10 -19.66
N LEU A 201 25.77 -16.12 -18.83
CA LEU A 201 25.58 -16.32 -17.39
C LEU A 201 24.39 -17.24 -17.11
N VAL A 202 24.50 -18.03 -16.04
CA VAL A 202 23.46 -19.00 -15.64
C VAL A 202 22.24 -18.33 -14.98
N GLU A 203 21.06 -18.83 -15.32
CA GLU A 203 19.78 -18.27 -14.88
C GLU A 203 19.24 -19.05 -13.68
N VAL A 204 18.84 -18.35 -12.61
CA VAL A 204 18.38 -18.96 -11.36
C VAL A 204 17.07 -18.31 -10.92
N GLY A 205 16.09 -19.12 -10.49
CA GLY A 205 14.80 -18.66 -9.96
C GLY A 205 13.59 -19.45 -10.46
N PHE A 206 12.47 -18.77 -10.65
CA PHE A 206 11.15 -19.37 -10.85
C PHE A 206 10.39 -18.68 -11.99
N ASN A 207 9.63 -19.44 -12.79
CA ASN A 207 8.84 -18.92 -13.90
C ASN A 207 7.52 -19.69 -14.05
N GLU A 208 6.39 -18.98 -14.13
CA GLU A 208 5.04 -19.54 -14.33
C GLU A 208 4.83 -20.06 -15.77
N GLY A 209 5.63 -19.59 -16.73
CA GLY A 209 5.48 -19.90 -18.16
C GLY A 209 4.36 -19.09 -18.82
N LYS A 210 3.87 -19.53 -19.98
CA LYS A 210 2.80 -18.85 -20.72
C LYS A 210 1.41 -19.22 -20.20
N VAL A 211 0.67 -18.24 -19.70
CA VAL A 211 -0.69 -18.40 -19.16
C VAL A 211 -1.76 -17.96 -20.18
N PRO A 212 -2.98 -18.53 -20.14
CA PRO A 212 -4.08 -18.08 -21.00
C PRO A 212 -4.56 -16.67 -20.62
N GLY A 213 -4.67 -15.78 -21.61
CA GLY A 213 -5.28 -14.47 -21.45
C GLY A 213 -6.82 -14.54 -21.33
N TRP A 214 -7.43 -13.44 -20.89
CA TRP A 214 -8.85 -13.34 -20.45
C TRP A 214 -9.90 -13.98 -21.37
N PHE A 215 -9.70 -13.98 -22.70
CA PHE A 215 -10.63 -14.57 -23.67
C PHE A 215 -10.30 -16.03 -24.07
N GLY A 216 -9.19 -16.59 -23.61
CA GLY A 216 -8.81 -18.00 -23.80
C GLY A 216 -8.19 -18.37 -25.16
N TRP A 217 -8.03 -17.42 -26.09
CA TRP A 217 -7.46 -17.69 -27.44
C TRP A 217 -6.02 -17.24 -27.63
N ALA A 218 -5.47 -16.47 -26.68
CA ALA A 218 -4.12 -15.93 -26.71
C ALA A 218 -3.42 -16.26 -25.39
N THR A 219 -2.11 -16.52 -25.44
CA THR A 219 -1.29 -16.78 -24.26
C THR A 219 -0.30 -15.64 -24.03
N THR A 220 -0.20 -15.17 -22.80
CA THR A 220 0.73 -14.13 -22.34
C THR A 220 1.76 -14.74 -21.41
N GLN A 221 2.93 -14.12 -21.24
CA GLN A 221 3.87 -14.57 -20.22
C GLN A 221 3.25 -14.35 -18.82
N GLY A 222 3.32 -15.36 -17.96
CA GLY A 222 2.93 -15.28 -16.56
C GLY A 222 4.01 -14.65 -15.68
N SER A 223 3.84 -14.76 -14.37
CA SER A 223 4.80 -14.23 -13.40
C SER A 223 6.14 -14.98 -13.45
N TYR A 224 7.23 -14.28 -13.21
CA TYR A 224 8.54 -14.88 -12.99
C TYR A 224 9.33 -14.09 -11.93
N TYR A 225 10.32 -14.76 -11.35
CA TYR A 225 11.17 -14.25 -10.28
C TYR A 225 12.60 -14.71 -10.56
N ARG A 226 13.51 -13.78 -10.87
CA ARG A 226 14.95 -14.08 -11.03
C ARG A 226 15.65 -13.91 -9.68
N ILE A 227 16.55 -14.84 -9.38
CA ILE A 227 17.50 -14.80 -8.25
C ILE A 227 18.85 -14.27 -8.76
N SER A 228 19.29 -14.70 -9.95
CA SER A 228 20.48 -14.13 -10.61
C SER A 228 20.15 -12.94 -11.50
N GLU A 229 20.91 -11.87 -11.36
CA GLU A 229 20.99 -10.73 -12.29
C GLU A 229 21.99 -11.01 -13.44
N ASP A 230 22.09 -10.10 -14.41
CA ASP A 230 23.00 -10.21 -15.56
C ASP A 230 24.46 -9.80 -15.19
N SER A 231 25.00 -10.32 -14.08
CA SER A 231 26.36 -10.03 -13.58
C SER A 231 27.07 -11.26 -12.99
N GLU A 232 28.40 -11.35 -13.13
CA GLU A 232 29.19 -12.42 -12.48
C GLU A 232 29.10 -12.32 -10.95
N GLU A 233 29.04 -11.10 -10.42
CA GLU A 233 28.87 -10.82 -9.00
C GLU A 233 27.60 -11.49 -8.44
N SER A 234 26.47 -11.42 -9.16
CA SER A 234 25.21 -12.06 -8.74
C SER A 234 25.28 -13.59 -8.74
N ILE A 235 26.04 -14.21 -9.66
CA ILE A 235 26.23 -15.67 -9.64
C ILE A 235 27.15 -16.10 -8.48
N ASN A 236 28.20 -15.32 -8.19
CA ASN A 236 29.07 -15.58 -7.05
C ASN A 236 28.34 -15.40 -5.70
N ALA A 237 27.39 -14.46 -5.63
CA ALA A 237 26.56 -14.25 -4.44
C ALA A 237 25.74 -15.49 -4.05
N LEU A 238 25.36 -16.38 -4.98
CA LEU A 238 24.59 -17.60 -4.69
C LEU A 238 25.22 -18.49 -3.60
N ALA A 239 26.55 -18.50 -3.48
CA ALA A 239 27.28 -19.26 -2.46
C ALA A 239 27.68 -18.43 -1.22
N GLN A 240 27.64 -17.11 -1.32
CA GLN A 240 28.18 -16.17 -0.31
C GLN A 240 27.09 -15.41 0.46
N GLU A 241 25.88 -15.33 -0.09
CA GLU A 241 24.70 -14.68 0.48
C GLU A 241 23.59 -15.71 0.79
N THR A 242 22.49 -15.23 1.35
CA THR A 242 21.40 -16.06 1.91
C THR A 242 20.14 -15.23 2.17
N ASN A 243 19.00 -15.90 2.23
CA ASN A 243 17.76 -15.37 2.83
C ASN A 243 17.22 -16.25 3.97
N SER A 244 18.04 -17.17 4.49
CA SER A 244 17.74 -18.09 5.61
C SER A 244 18.85 -18.11 6.69
N GLY A 245 19.56 -17.00 6.85
CA GLY A 245 20.60 -16.83 7.87
C GLY A 245 21.86 -17.67 7.67
N ARG A 246 22.09 -18.27 6.49
CA ARG A 246 23.24 -19.15 6.23
C ARG A 246 23.74 -19.07 4.77
N PRO A 247 24.92 -18.49 4.52
CA PRO A 247 25.49 -18.38 3.17
C PRO A 247 25.51 -19.68 2.37
N GLY A 248 25.04 -19.60 1.12
CA GLY A 248 24.85 -20.75 0.24
C GLY A 248 23.51 -21.49 0.42
N VAL A 249 22.62 -21.00 1.28
CA VAL A 249 21.24 -21.51 1.46
C VAL A 249 20.24 -20.40 1.11
N TRP A 250 19.30 -20.73 0.24
CA TRP A 250 18.18 -19.86 -0.13
C TRP A 250 16.86 -20.62 -0.06
N VAL A 251 15.82 -20.00 0.51
CA VAL A 251 14.50 -20.61 0.67
C VAL A 251 13.42 -19.64 0.18
N TYR A 252 12.41 -20.19 -0.48
CA TYR A 252 11.31 -19.43 -1.07
C TYR A 252 9.98 -20.17 -0.89
N GLU A 253 8.91 -19.44 -0.59
CA GLU A 253 7.54 -19.90 -0.80
C GLU A 253 7.25 -19.86 -2.32
N ILE A 254 6.95 -21.00 -2.94
CA ILE A 254 6.85 -21.11 -4.41
C ILE A 254 5.43 -21.32 -4.94
N GLY A 255 4.47 -21.64 -4.07
CA GLY A 255 3.05 -21.68 -4.40
C GLY A 255 2.19 -22.06 -3.19
N THR A 256 1.03 -21.43 -3.06
CA THR A 256 0.09 -21.63 -1.94
C THR A 256 -1.36 -21.65 -2.43
N SER A 257 -2.16 -22.56 -1.88
CA SER A 257 -3.56 -22.82 -2.27
C SER A 257 -4.52 -22.25 -1.21
N PRO A 258 -5.56 -21.48 -1.59
CA PRO A 258 -6.10 -21.33 -2.95
C PRO A 258 -5.63 -20.09 -3.72
N LEU A 259 -4.88 -19.18 -3.10
CA LEU A 259 -4.48 -17.90 -3.69
C LEU A 259 -2.99 -17.62 -3.45
N PHE A 260 -2.27 -17.37 -4.54
CA PHE A 260 -0.86 -17.01 -4.54
C PHE A 260 -0.61 -15.91 -5.57
N THR A 261 0.15 -14.88 -5.19
CA THR A 261 0.40 -13.69 -6.01
C THR A 261 1.76 -13.70 -6.69
N SER A 262 2.78 -14.19 -5.99
CA SER A 262 4.21 -14.00 -6.31
C SER A 262 5.05 -14.88 -5.39
N ILE A 263 6.24 -15.31 -5.86
CA ILE A 263 7.25 -15.97 -5.03
C ILE A 263 7.63 -15.10 -3.83
N THR A 264 7.66 -15.69 -2.63
CA THR A 264 8.09 -15.01 -1.39
C THR A 264 9.49 -15.49 -1.00
N PRO A 265 10.53 -14.63 -0.97
CA PRO A 265 11.83 -14.98 -0.38
C PRO A 265 11.76 -15.05 1.14
N GLY A 266 12.65 -15.83 1.76
CA GLY A 266 12.92 -15.78 3.20
C GLY A 266 13.39 -14.39 3.68
N GLU A 267 13.26 -14.16 4.99
CA GLU A 267 13.46 -12.85 5.62
C GLU A 267 14.87 -12.64 6.19
N VAL A 268 15.65 -13.71 6.39
CA VAL A 268 16.82 -13.67 7.27
C VAL A 268 18.12 -13.55 6.48
N THR A 269 18.67 -12.33 6.42
CA THR A 269 19.92 -12.04 5.69
C THR A 269 21.18 -12.03 6.58
N GLU A 270 21.04 -12.02 7.92
CA GLU A 270 22.16 -12.00 8.88
C GLU A 270 22.11 -13.15 9.88
N VAL A 271 23.28 -13.55 10.41
CA VAL A 271 23.42 -14.66 11.36
C VAL A 271 23.13 -14.20 12.80
N THR A 272 22.03 -14.67 13.39
CA THR A 272 21.69 -14.38 14.80
C THR A 272 22.69 -15.01 15.77
N SER A 273 23.45 -14.18 16.49
CA SER A 273 24.60 -14.61 17.30
C SER A 273 24.25 -15.08 18.72
N GLU A 274 23.29 -16.00 18.89
CA GLU A 274 22.87 -16.54 20.21
C GLU A 274 22.83 -18.08 20.30
N GLU A 275 23.90 -18.78 19.93
CA GLU A 275 24.16 -20.11 20.52
C GLU A 275 24.77 -19.96 21.93
N THR A 276 23.91 -19.93 22.96
CA THR A 276 24.39 -19.99 24.36
C THR A 276 24.96 -21.38 24.67
N MET A 277 26.28 -21.47 24.89
CA MET A 277 26.93 -22.71 25.33
C MET A 277 26.36 -23.20 26.67
N VAL A 278 25.52 -24.24 26.63
CA VAL A 278 25.11 -25.01 27.82
C VAL A 278 26.13 -26.13 28.06
N ASP A 279 27.11 -25.87 28.93
CA ASP A 279 28.06 -26.88 29.39
C ASP A 279 27.33 -28.00 30.17
N SER A 280 27.48 -29.24 29.72
CA SER A 280 27.12 -30.44 30.48
C SER A 280 27.98 -31.64 30.05
N PRO A 281 28.40 -32.50 30.99
CA PRO A 281 29.67 -33.20 30.86
C PRO A 281 29.63 -34.55 30.13
N VAL A 282 30.74 -34.85 29.45
CA VAL A 282 31.05 -36.14 28.82
C VAL A 282 31.17 -37.29 29.83
N PRO A 283 30.57 -38.46 29.53
CA PRO A 283 31.06 -39.77 29.97
C PRO A 283 31.65 -40.56 28.78
N GLU A 284 32.91 -40.98 28.90
CA GLU A 284 33.59 -41.87 27.93
C GLU A 284 33.17 -43.36 28.09
N PRO A 285 33.60 -44.31 27.23
CA PRO A 285 32.64 -45.21 26.57
C PRO A 285 32.62 -46.66 27.11
N SER A 286 31.61 -47.44 26.70
CA SER A 286 31.64 -48.91 26.79
C SER A 286 30.83 -49.62 25.69
N VAL A 287 31.40 -50.72 25.16
CA VAL A 287 30.99 -51.51 23.98
C VAL A 287 31.66 -52.91 24.11
N PRO A 288 31.19 -54.05 23.54
CA PRO A 288 29.83 -54.52 23.17
C PRO A 288 29.46 -55.93 23.71
N TRP A 289 28.16 -56.25 23.85
CA TRP A 289 27.61 -57.64 23.79
C TRP A 289 26.17 -57.56 23.21
N ILE A 290 25.69 -58.24 22.16
CA ILE A 290 25.81 -59.60 21.59
C ILE A 290 24.60 -60.52 21.93
N ARG A 291 23.72 -60.66 20.91
CA ARG A 291 22.88 -61.82 20.50
C ARG A 291 21.55 -62.22 21.21
N HIS A 292 20.65 -62.70 20.33
CA HIS A 292 19.62 -63.76 20.51
C HIS A 292 18.37 -63.41 21.34
N ARG A 293 17.18 -64.00 21.09
CA ARG A 293 16.54 -64.64 19.91
C ARG A 293 15.05 -64.95 20.29
N GLU A 294 14.25 -65.42 19.34
CA GLU A 294 13.00 -66.20 19.53
C GLU A 294 11.77 -65.43 20.06
N GLU A 295 10.52 -65.85 19.78
CA GLU A 295 9.89 -66.41 18.56
C GLU A 295 8.37 -66.58 18.82
N LEU A 296 7.53 -66.56 17.76
CA LEU A 296 6.15 -67.12 17.73
C LEU A 296 5.09 -66.42 18.68
N GLN A 297 3.77 -66.64 18.62
CA GLN A 297 2.94 -67.56 17.82
C GLN A 297 1.49 -67.07 17.52
N THR A 298 1.07 -67.24 16.26
CA THR A 298 -0.28 -67.51 15.68
C THR A 298 -1.62 -67.47 16.47
N SER A 299 -2.68 -67.01 15.81
CA SER A 299 -3.89 -67.80 15.40
C SER A 299 -4.69 -66.98 14.35
N GLU A 300 -5.04 -67.48 13.17
CA GLU A 300 -6.15 -68.40 12.81
C GLU A 300 -7.57 -67.82 13.03
N ALA A 301 -8.58 -67.91 12.13
CA ALA A 301 -8.67 -68.35 10.71
C ALA A 301 -10.09 -67.96 10.16
N PRO A 302 -10.87 -68.78 9.40
CA PRO A 302 -10.78 -69.13 7.95
C PRO A 302 -12.08 -68.85 7.11
N TYR A 303 -12.05 -69.30 5.83
CA TYR A 303 -13.16 -69.47 4.84
C TYR A 303 -13.57 -68.20 4.04
N GLU A 304 -13.78 -68.13 2.71
CA GLU A 304 -13.92 -69.00 1.48
C GLU A 304 -15.25 -68.57 0.76
N THR A 305 -15.51 -68.67 -0.57
CA THR A 305 -14.73 -68.95 -1.80
C THR A 305 -15.50 -68.54 -3.09
N LEU A 306 -14.75 -68.07 -4.12
CA LEU A 306 -14.79 -68.41 -5.57
C LEU A 306 -16.08 -68.39 -6.46
N THR A 307 -15.98 -67.62 -7.58
CA THR A 307 -16.31 -68.02 -9.00
C THR A 307 -17.79 -68.20 -9.45
N THR A 308 -18.21 -68.19 -10.74
CA THR A 308 -17.54 -68.11 -12.08
C THR A 308 -18.47 -67.51 -13.17
N SER A 309 -17.93 -67.18 -14.36
CA SER A 309 -18.61 -66.93 -15.68
C SER A 309 -19.32 -68.19 -16.27
N PRO A 310 -20.10 -68.19 -17.40
CA PRO A 310 -19.90 -67.44 -18.68
C PRO A 310 -21.17 -66.99 -19.48
N GLU A 311 -21.00 -66.64 -20.78
CA GLU A 311 -22.00 -66.30 -21.83
C GLU A 311 -22.61 -67.56 -22.55
N PRO A 312 -23.20 -67.59 -23.81
CA PRO A 312 -23.58 -66.56 -24.83
C PRO A 312 -24.92 -66.81 -25.63
N PHE A 313 -25.10 -66.14 -26.80
CA PHE A 313 -26.19 -66.22 -27.86
C PHE A 313 -27.54 -65.51 -27.54
N GLY A 314 -28.37 -64.98 -28.46
CA GLY A 314 -28.42 -64.76 -29.94
C GLY A 314 -29.88 -64.43 -30.40
N GLU A 315 -30.29 -63.98 -31.62
CA GLU A 315 -29.63 -63.47 -32.85
C GLU A 315 -30.67 -62.87 -33.88
N SER A 316 -30.27 -61.90 -34.74
CA SER A 316 -30.81 -61.54 -36.10
C SER A 316 -32.04 -60.59 -36.36
N SER A 317 -32.01 -59.96 -37.57
CA SER A 317 -33.10 -59.38 -38.44
C SER A 317 -33.36 -57.83 -38.54
N THR A 318 -33.86 -57.40 -39.72
CA THR A 318 -34.01 -56.02 -40.30
C THR A 318 -35.13 -56.06 -41.42
N PRO A 319 -35.46 -55.05 -42.31
CA PRO A 319 -34.87 -53.73 -42.68
C PRO A 319 -35.92 -52.58 -43.01
N ASP A 320 -35.64 -51.74 -44.03
CA ASP A 320 -36.39 -50.65 -44.73
C ASP A 320 -36.62 -49.30 -43.97
N GLU A 321 -36.38 -48.07 -44.51
CA GLU A 321 -36.73 -47.38 -45.80
C GLU A 321 -38.20 -46.89 -45.87
N LEU A 322 -38.59 -45.72 -46.44
CA LEU A 322 -37.95 -44.71 -47.31
C LEU A 322 -38.11 -43.27 -46.68
N GLN A 323 -38.17 -42.05 -47.29
CA GLN A 323 -38.44 -41.61 -48.67
C GLN A 323 -37.96 -40.17 -49.05
N HIS A 324 -36.97 -40.06 -49.97
CA HIS A 324 -36.70 -38.93 -50.90
C HIS A 324 -36.18 -37.57 -50.32
N ARG A 325 -35.47 -36.69 -51.06
CA ARG A 325 -35.17 -36.58 -52.52
C ARG A 325 -33.81 -35.89 -52.79
N TYR A 326 -33.15 -36.19 -53.91
CA TYR A 326 -31.93 -35.50 -54.39
C TYR A 326 -32.24 -34.23 -55.24
N VAL A 327 -31.31 -33.27 -55.26
CA VAL A 327 -30.61 -32.72 -56.47
C VAL A 327 -29.73 -31.50 -56.12
N GLN A 328 -28.52 -31.44 -56.71
CA GLN A 328 -27.74 -30.22 -57.00
C GLN A 328 -27.46 -30.22 -58.51
N PRO A 329 -27.36 -29.05 -59.20
CA PRO A 329 -26.03 -28.40 -59.33
C PRO A 329 -26.00 -26.86 -59.60
N GLN A 330 -24.78 -26.30 -59.54
CA GLN A 330 -24.24 -25.22 -60.41
C GLN A 330 -24.94 -23.83 -60.50
N GLN A 331 -24.31 -22.79 -59.92
CA GLN A 331 -23.49 -21.77 -60.67
C GLN A 331 -22.99 -20.60 -59.79
N ARG A 332 -21.79 -20.08 -60.10
CA ARG A 332 -21.36 -18.67 -59.86
C ARG A 332 -21.51 -17.93 -61.21
N PRO A 333 -21.85 -16.62 -61.25
CA PRO A 333 -20.79 -15.60 -61.25
C PRO A 333 -21.13 -14.20 -60.67
N GLN A 334 -20.06 -13.46 -60.33
CA GLN A 334 -19.88 -11.98 -60.40
C GLN A 334 -20.77 -11.00 -59.56
N ASN A 335 -20.07 -10.17 -58.76
CA ASN A 335 -20.55 -8.86 -58.26
C ASN A 335 -20.85 -7.88 -59.41
N PRO A 336 -21.70 -6.86 -59.19
CA PRO A 336 -21.16 -5.52 -58.87
C PRO A 336 -21.83 -4.84 -57.66
N GLN A 337 -21.54 -3.54 -57.46
CA GLN A 337 -21.73 -2.79 -56.21
C GLN A 337 -23.12 -2.13 -56.02
N VAL A 338 -23.57 -2.11 -54.75
CA VAL A 338 -24.13 -0.96 -53.99
C VAL A 338 -25.13 -0.02 -54.68
N LEU A 339 -26.38 0.04 -54.16
CA LEU A 339 -26.86 1.23 -53.44
C LEU A 339 -28.09 0.98 -52.52
N ILE A 340 -27.88 1.28 -51.24
CA ILE A 340 -28.74 1.86 -50.18
C ILE A 340 -30.19 2.27 -50.56
N ILE A 341 -31.17 1.98 -49.68
CA ILE A 341 -32.09 2.91 -48.96
C ILE A 341 -33.30 2.14 -48.38
N ASP A 342 -33.40 2.18 -47.05
CA ASP A 342 -34.55 2.38 -46.13
C ASP A 342 -35.86 1.58 -46.41
N GLU A 343 -36.32 0.73 -45.49
CA GLU A 343 -37.00 1.01 -44.19
C GLU A 343 -38.49 1.40 -44.38
N ASP A 344 -39.16 1.75 -43.29
CA ASP A 344 -40.59 2.09 -43.17
C ASP A 344 -41.58 0.93 -43.46
N GLU A 345 -42.61 0.68 -42.65
CA GLU A 345 -43.15 1.38 -41.47
C GLU A 345 -43.98 0.32 -40.67
N LEU A 346 -44.60 0.52 -39.51
CA LEU A 346 -45.25 1.72 -38.99
C LEU A 346 -45.54 1.57 -37.48
N ASN A 347 -45.11 2.53 -36.66
CA ASN A 347 -45.90 2.97 -35.51
C ASN A 347 -45.76 4.50 -35.34
N VAL A 348 -46.66 5.20 -36.02
CA VAL A 348 -46.65 6.62 -36.38
C VAL A 348 -48.14 7.02 -36.36
N ASP A 349 -48.61 8.13 -35.79
CA ASP A 349 -47.93 9.29 -35.20
C ASP A 349 -48.79 9.93 -34.10
N VAL A 350 -48.20 10.78 -33.26
CA VAL A 350 -48.76 12.11 -32.97
C VAL A 350 -47.60 13.09 -32.77
N PHE A 351 -47.36 13.94 -33.77
CA PHE A 351 -46.36 15.00 -33.73
C PHE A 351 -46.33 15.84 -32.43
N SER A 352 -45.18 15.84 -31.76
CA SER A 352 -44.64 17.06 -31.16
C SER A 352 -43.12 17.06 -31.32
N TYR A 353 -42.63 18.06 -32.07
CA TYR A 353 -41.22 18.31 -32.43
C TYR A 353 -40.18 17.74 -31.46
N ASN A 354 -39.18 17.04 -32.01
CA ASN A 354 -37.94 16.73 -31.29
C ASN A 354 -37.09 18.00 -31.16
N TYR A 355 -37.55 18.94 -30.34
CA TYR A 355 -36.73 20.05 -29.87
C TYR A 355 -35.87 19.57 -28.71
N GLU A 356 -34.80 18.84 -29.06
CA GLU A 356 -33.59 18.76 -28.23
C GLU A 356 -32.97 20.16 -28.14
N MET A 357 -33.59 21.03 -27.36
CA MET A 357 -33.12 22.37 -27.07
C MET A 357 -32.21 22.39 -25.84
N CYS A 358 -31.36 23.39 -25.76
CA CYS A 358 -30.50 23.69 -24.62
C CYS A 358 -31.28 23.87 -23.31
N SER A 359 -32.55 24.26 -23.37
CA SER A 359 -33.43 24.34 -22.18
C SER A 359 -33.55 23.02 -21.42
N SER A 360 -33.46 21.87 -22.10
CA SER A 360 -33.49 20.54 -21.49
C SER A 360 -32.11 19.88 -21.45
N ASN A 361 -31.24 20.15 -22.44
CA ASN A 361 -29.97 19.44 -22.61
C ASN A 361 -28.70 20.20 -22.19
N LYS A 362 -28.76 21.42 -21.65
CA LYS A 362 -27.57 22.22 -21.25
C LYS A 362 -26.61 21.49 -20.29
N HIS A 363 -27.10 20.55 -19.47
CA HIS A 363 -26.27 19.73 -18.58
C HIS A 363 -25.33 18.77 -19.33
N LYS A 364 -25.54 18.54 -20.64
CA LYS A 364 -24.68 17.74 -21.53
C LYS A 364 -23.59 18.57 -22.23
N CYS A 365 -23.43 19.84 -21.84
CA CYS A 365 -22.38 20.76 -22.32
C CYS A 365 -21.44 21.15 -21.17
N SER A 366 -20.20 21.53 -21.49
CA SER A 366 -19.26 22.03 -20.49
C SER A 366 -19.82 23.26 -19.76
N VAL A 367 -19.49 23.43 -18.48
CA VAL A 367 -19.69 24.70 -17.78
C VAL A 367 -18.96 25.87 -18.47
N PHE A 368 -17.87 25.58 -19.19
CA PHE A 368 -17.14 26.54 -20.02
C PHE A 368 -17.65 26.64 -21.47
N ALA A 369 -18.83 26.06 -21.77
CA ALA A 369 -19.51 26.19 -23.05
C ALA A 369 -20.82 26.98 -22.98
N ASP A 370 -21.19 27.57 -24.11
CA ASP A 370 -22.52 28.05 -24.43
C ASP A 370 -23.23 27.01 -25.31
N CYS A 371 -24.37 26.52 -24.83
CA CYS A 371 -25.26 25.67 -25.61
C CYS A 371 -26.08 26.55 -26.57
N ARG A 372 -26.25 26.12 -27.84
CA ARG A 372 -27.08 26.80 -28.85
C ARG A 372 -28.01 25.83 -29.59
N ASP A 373 -29.19 26.33 -29.91
CA ASP A 373 -30.23 25.60 -30.64
C ASP A 373 -30.11 25.83 -32.15
N TYR A 374 -30.28 24.75 -32.92
CA TYR A 374 -30.28 24.70 -34.38
C TYR A 374 -31.62 24.11 -34.87
N ALA A 375 -31.82 24.03 -36.19
CA ALA A 375 -33.08 23.54 -36.76
C ALA A 375 -33.39 22.07 -36.40
N ASP A 376 -32.34 21.26 -36.24
CA ASP A 376 -32.42 19.80 -36.13
C ASP A 376 -31.91 19.25 -34.77
N GLY A 377 -31.59 20.13 -33.81
CA GLY A 377 -31.04 19.76 -32.49
C GLY A 377 -30.29 20.89 -31.80
N PHE A 378 -29.44 20.58 -30.81
CA PHE A 378 -28.54 21.54 -30.15
C PHE A 378 -27.06 21.21 -30.39
N CYS A 379 -26.19 22.21 -30.22
CA CYS A 379 -24.75 22.04 -30.15
C CYS A 379 -24.18 22.80 -28.94
N CYS A 380 -23.07 22.32 -28.41
CA CYS A 380 -22.30 22.98 -27.36
C CYS A 380 -21.10 23.71 -28.00
N HIS A 381 -20.79 24.92 -27.56
CA HIS A 381 -19.66 25.69 -28.10
C HIS A 381 -18.82 26.26 -26.96
N CYS A 382 -17.52 25.98 -26.90
CA CYS A 382 -16.64 26.55 -25.87
C CYS A 382 -16.66 28.09 -25.92
N LYS A 383 -16.67 28.71 -24.73
CA LYS A 383 -16.65 30.18 -24.58
C LYS A 383 -15.29 30.75 -25.02
N PRO A 384 -15.21 32.02 -25.45
CA PRO A 384 -13.94 32.64 -25.81
C PRO A 384 -12.90 32.51 -24.69
N GLY A 385 -11.71 32.02 -25.05
CA GLY A 385 -10.65 31.63 -24.09
C GLY A 385 -10.68 30.16 -23.67
N TYR A 386 -11.55 29.33 -24.25
CA TYR A 386 -11.59 27.87 -24.03
C TYR A 386 -11.69 27.10 -25.36
N TYR A 387 -11.10 25.91 -25.42
CA TYR A 387 -11.07 25.03 -26.61
C TYR A 387 -11.54 23.60 -26.30
N GLY A 388 -12.20 22.95 -27.25
CA GLY A 388 -12.67 21.58 -27.16
C GLY A 388 -13.94 21.34 -27.98
N ASN A 389 -14.59 20.19 -27.78
CA ASN A 389 -15.80 19.78 -28.52
C ASN A 389 -17.10 20.46 -28.01
N GLY A 390 -17.03 21.27 -26.95
CA GLY A 390 -18.18 21.95 -26.35
C GLY A 390 -18.84 21.20 -25.17
N LYS A 391 -18.72 19.87 -25.12
CA LYS A 391 -19.02 19.08 -23.91
C LYS A 391 -17.84 19.14 -22.95
N ASP A 392 -16.64 19.11 -23.52
CA ASP A 392 -15.35 19.25 -22.88
C ASP A 392 -14.71 20.55 -23.40
N CYS A 393 -14.24 21.41 -22.50
CA CYS A 393 -13.69 22.73 -22.84
C CYS A 393 -12.57 23.12 -21.87
N VAL A 394 -11.35 23.28 -22.39
CA VAL A 394 -10.11 23.53 -21.62
C VAL A 394 -9.63 24.97 -21.84
N ALA A 395 -9.13 25.63 -20.78
CA ALA A 395 -8.73 27.04 -20.81
C ALA A 395 -7.47 27.31 -21.66
N GLU A 396 -7.45 28.46 -22.33
CA GLU A 396 -6.30 28.93 -23.11
C GLU A 396 -5.16 29.42 -22.20
N GLY A 397 -4.11 28.61 -22.08
CA GLY A 397 -2.83 29.01 -21.46
C GLY A 397 -2.34 28.14 -20.30
N GLU A 398 -3.11 27.15 -19.84
CA GLU A 398 -2.63 26.25 -18.80
C GLU A 398 -1.57 25.25 -19.29
N SER A 399 -0.45 25.19 -18.57
CA SER A 399 0.55 24.13 -18.70
C SER A 399 0.19 22.97 -17.77
N GLN A 400 -0.63 22.04 -18.24
CA GLN A 400 -1.01 20.86 -17.46
C GLN A 400 0.21 19.98 -17.09
N PRO A 401 0.28 19.43 -15.86
CA PRO A 401 1.27 18.42 -15.49
C PRO A 401 0.94 17.08 -16.18
N LEU A 402 1.84 16.58 -17.02
CA LEU A 402 1.68 15.28 -17.67
C LEU A 402 2.03 14.14 -16.71
N ILE A 403 1.02 13.42 -16.22
CA ILE A 403 1.21 12.10 -15.59
C ILE A 403 1.19 11.04 -16.70
N TYR A 404 2.36 10.60 -17.14
CA TYR A 404 2.58 9.29 -17.77
C TYR A 404 4.04 8.88 -17.57
N ASN A 405 4.28 7.68 -17.04
CA ASN A 405 5.62 7.10 -17.00
C ASN A 405 6.10 6.80 -18.43
N ASN A 406 7.19 7.46 -18.85
CA ASN A 406 8.01 7.12 -20.02
C ASN A 406 7.26 6.67 -21.30
N ASN A 407 6.56 7.58 -21.98
CA ASN A 407 6.57 7.60 -23.46
C ASN A 407 6.17 8.97 -24.04
N ASN A 408 6.95 9.45 -25.02
CA ASN A 408 6.77 10.78 -25.62
C ASN A 408 5.71 10.77 -26.73
N TYR A 409 4.43 10.76 -26.35
CA TYR A 409 3.33 11.01 -27.28
C TYR A 409 3.29 12.49 -27.70
N SER A 410 3.23 12.76 -29.00
CA SER A 410 3.27 14.13 -29.53
C SER A 410 2.04 14.94 -29.11
N LYS A 411 2.23 16.21 -28.70
CA LYS A 411 1.16 17.17 -28.32
C LYS A 411 0.03 17.34 -29.35
N TRP A 412 0.26 16.96 -30.60
CA TRP A 412 -0.76 16.90 -31.65
C TRP A 412 -1.85 15.83 -31.37
N ILE A 413 -1.49 14.68 -30.78
CA ILE A 413 -2.47 13.66 -30.35
C ILE A 413 -3.36 14.24 -29.25
N THR A 414 -2.77 14.91 -28.26
CA THR A 414 -3.51 15.64 -27.21
C THR A 414 -4.52 16.63 -27.81
N TRP A 415 -4.13 17.36 -28.86
CA TRP A 415 -5.02 18.28 -29.58
C TRP A 415 -6.19 17.57 -30.27
N VAL A 416 -5.97 16.40 -30.90
CA VAL A 416 -7.05 15.61 -31.52
C VAL A 416 -7.97 14.99 -30.47
N LEU A 417 -7.43 14.48 -29.36
CA LEU A 417 -8.24 13.95 -28.24
C LEU A 417 -9.20 15.02 -27.71
N VAL A 418 -8.70 16.24 -27.46
CA VAL A 418 -9.49 17.41 -27.03
C VAL A 418 -10.49 17.88 -28.10
N SER A 419 -10.18 17.71 -29.38
CA SER A 419 -11.06 18.13 -30.49
C SER A 419 -12.20 17.14 -30.78
N ALA A 420 -11.96 15.84 -30.60
CA ALA A 420 -12.83 14.76 -31.08
C ALA A 420 -13.48 13.91 -29.97
N GLY A 421 -13.18 14.15 -28.69
CA GLY A 421 -13.71 13.33 -27.59
C GLY A 421 -13.15 11.91 -27.60
N GLY A 422 -11.84 11.75 -27.86
CA GLY A 422 -11.14 10.47 -27.79
C GLY A 422 -11.30 9.52 -28.99
N VAL A 423 -12.41 9.56 -29.73
CA VAL A 423 -12.72 8.58 -30.79
C VAL A 423 -12.28 9.06 -32.18
N PHE A 424 -11.30 8.39 -32.79
CA PHE A 424 -10.86 8.68 -34.16
C PHE A 424 -10.13 7.49 -34.82
N THR A 425 -9.98 7.53 -36.14
CA THR A 425 -9.21 6.53 -36.91
C THR A 425 -8.05 7.19 -37.64
N ARG A 426 -6.90 6.52 -37.66
CA ARG A 426 -5.65 6.99 -38.27
C ARG A 426 -5.12 5.93 -39.23
N GLN A 427 -4.80 6.36 -40.44
CA GLN A 427 -4.16 5.51 -41.45
C GLN A 427 -2.87 6.20 -41.92
N VAL A 428 -1.76 5.48 -41.93
CA VAL A 428 -0.44 5.94 -42.38
C VAL A 428 0.07 5.02 -43.48
N GLU A 429 0.59 5.59 -44.56
CA GLU A 429 1.45 4.91 -45.53
C GLU A 429 2.88 5.46 -45.42
N VAL A 430 3.84 4.55 -45.28
CA VAL A 430 5.27 4.85 -45.26
C VAL A 430 5.91 4.16 -46.47
N VAL A 431 6.58 4.93 -47.34
CA VAL A 431 7.22 4.42 -48.57
C VAL A 431 8.70 4.74 -48.55
N PHE A 432 9.54 3.71 -48.42
CA PHE A 432 10.99 3.85 -48.29
C PHE A 432 11.68 4.03 -49.65
N GLN A 433 12.82 4.73 -49.67
CA GLN A 433 13.60 5.03 -50.87
C GLN A 433 15.09 4.69 -50.62
N PRO A 434 15.78 4.06 -51.59
CA PRO A 434 15.35 3.83 -52.98
C PRO A 434 14.56 2.53 -53.24
N GLY A 435 14.39 1.63 -52.27
CA GLY A 435 13.83 0.29 -52.50
C GLY A 435 12.32 0.23 -52.79
N ASN A 436 11.57 1.30 -52.47
CA ASN A 436 10.12 1.42 -52.68
C ASN A 436 9.30 0.41 -51.86
N GLU A 437 9.88 -0.10 -50.76
CA GLU A 437 9.21 -0.86 -49.71
C GLU A 437 8.09 -0.01 -49.09
N ARG A 438 7.03 -0.66 -48.63
CA ARG A 438 5.83 0.02 -48.09
C ARG A 438 5.38 -0.61 -46.79
N LEU A 439 5.09 0.24 -45.81
CA LEU A 439 4.43 -0.12 -44.55
C LEU A 439 3.12 0.69 -44.44
N SER A 440 2.01 0.00 -44.30
CA SER A 440 0.71 0.54 -43.93
C SER A 440 0.49 0.36 -42.43
N VAL A 441 0.06 1.42 -41.75
CA VAL A 441 -0.32 1.40 -40.33
C VAL A 441 -1.76 1.88 -40.23
N ARG A 442 -2.66 1.04 -39.71
CA ARG A 442 -4.03 1.45 -39.33
C ARG A 442 -4.11 1.48 -37.81
N GLN A 443 -4.69 2.53 -37.26
CA GLN A 443 -4.94 2.64 -35.82
C GLN A 443 -6.37 3.13 -35.58
N GLU A 444 -7.06 2.53 -34.62
CA GLU A 444 -8.42 2.90 -34.23
C GLU A 444 -8.42 3.21 -32.74
N PHE A 445 -8.76 4.47 -32.42
CA PHE A 445 -8.78 5.01 -31.07
C PHE A 445 -10.23 4.97 -30.58
N GLY A 446 -10.48 4.18 -29.53
CA GLY A 446 -11.82 3.87 -29.03
C GLY A 446 -12.35 4.84 -27.97
N GLY A 447 -11.62 5.91 -27.66
CA GLY A 447 -11.85 6.73 -26.47
C GLY A 447 -10.92 6.33 -25.32
N ILE A 448 -11.23 6.82 -24.12
CA ILE A 448 -10.53 6.47 -22.87
C ILE A 448 -11.42 5.47 -22.12
N ASP A 449 -10.83 4.45 -21.51
CA ASP A 449 -11.54 3.42 -20.74
C ASP A 449 -11.81 3.85 -19.29
N GLU A 450 -12.51 2.98 -18.55
CA GLU A 450 -12.93 3.19 -17.16
C GLU A 450 -11.76 3.28 -16.16
N HIS A 451 -10.50 3.18 -16.63
CA HIS A 451 -9.27 3.20 -15.83
C HIS A 451 -8.30 4.33 -16.28
N ASP A 452 -8.79 5.38 -16.93
CA ASP A 452 -8.01 6.49 -17.51
C ASP A 452 -7.04 6.08 -18.66
N HIS A 453 -7.16 4.88 -19.26
CA HIS A 453 -6.29 4.47 -20.38
C HIS A 453 -6.89 4.77 -21.76
N LEU A 454 -6.09 5.33 -22.67
CA LEU A 454 -6.47 5.53 -24.07
C LEU A 454 -6.50 4.19 -24.82
N LEU A 455 -7.69 3.76 -25.27
CA LEU A 455 -7.89 2.50 -25.97
C LEU A 455 -7.44 2.63 -27.44
N ILE A 456 -6.41 1.88 -27.85
CA ILE A 456 -5.85 1.94 -29.22
C ILE A 456 -5.73 0.52 -29.80
N SER A 457 -6.47 0.24 -30.87
CA SER A 457 -6.16 -0.88 -31.77
C SER A 457 -5.13 -0.44 -32.81
N THR A 458 -4.19 -1.31 -33.21
CA THR A 458 -3.19 -1.02 -34.25
C THR A 458 -2.91 -2.25 -35.12
N GLU A 459 -3.08 -2.10 -36.43
CA GLU A 459 -2.76 -3.09 -37.46
C GLU A 459 -1.56 -2.61 -38.30
N LEU A 460 -0.71 -3.56 -38.71
CA LEU A 460 0.48 -3.31 -39.54
C LEU A 460 0.46 -4.26 -40.75
N ASP A 461 0.66 -3.72 -41.96
CA ASP A 461 0.79 -4.51 -43.18
C ASP A 461 1.94 -3.98 -44.06
N GLY A 462 2.65 -4.87 -44.75
CA GLY A 462 3.73 -4.54 -45.67
C GLY A 462 5.13 -4.98 -45.23
N ARG A 463 6.16 -4.19 -45.58
CA ARG A 463 7.59 -4.49 -45.37
C ARG A 463 8.40 -3.21 -45.14
N ILE A 464 9.45 -3.33 -44.33
CA ILE A 464 10.46 -2.30 -44.08
C ILE A 464 11.82 -2.69 -44.71
N PRO A 465 12.72 -1.73 -45.00
CA PRO A 465 14.09 -2.04 -45.40
C PRO A 465 14.87 -2.74 -44.30
N GLU A 466 15.75 -3.66 -44.68
CA GLU A 466 16.64 -4.38 -43.76
C GLU A 466 17.74 -3.48 -43.20
N VAL A 467 17.88 -3.45 -41.88
CA VAL A 467 18.95 -2.72 -41.16
C VAL A 467 19.94 -3.76 -40.61
N PRO A 468 21.23 -3.72 -41.01
CA PRO A 468 22.22 -4.69 -40.54
C PRO A 468 22.45 -4.65 -39.02
N ARG A 469 22.71 -5.81 -38.41
CA ARG A 469 23.01 -5.92 -36.97
C ARG A 469 24.15 -4.99 -36.57
N GLY A 470 23.99 -4.32 -35.42
CA GLY A 470 24.95 -3.34 -34.90
C GLY A 470 24.93 -1.95 -35.55
N ALA A 471 24.16 -1.73 -36.63
CA ALA A 471 24.04 -0.40 -37.21
C ALA A 471 23.09 0.51 -36.40
N THR A 472 23.50 1.77 -36.18
CA THR A 472 22.66 2.78 -35.52
C THR A 472 21.87 3.60 -36.55
N VAL A 473 20.65 4.00 -36.20
CA VAL A 473 19.74 4.72 -37.11
C VAL A 473 19.32 6.06 -36.52
N GLN A 474 19.79 7.15 -37.15
CA GLN A 474 19.41 8.52 -36.82
C GLN A 474 18.39 9.03 -37.85
N ILE A 475 17.28 9.61 -37.40
CA ILE A 475 16.34 10.30 -38.30
C ILE A 475 16.69 11.78 -38.30
N GLU A 476 16.89 12.36 -39.48
CA GLU A 476 17.26 13.77 -39.61
C GLU A 476 16.09 14.70 -39.27
N PRO A 477 16.36 15.93 -38.79
CA PRO A 477 15.31 16.92 -38.53
C PRO A 477 14.42 17.16 -39.75
N TYR A 478 13.11 17.09 -39.55
CA TYR A 478 12.12 17.29 -40.61
C TYR A 478 11.04 18.27 -40.17
N SER A 479 10.27 18.76 -41.14
CA SER A 479 9.01 19.43 -40.86
C SER A 479 7.89 18.86 -41.72
N GLU A 480 6.69 18.86 -41.15
CA GLU A 480 5.52 18.18 -41.67
C GLU A 480 4.31 19.12 -41.59
N ILE A 481 3.56 19.23 -42.69
CA ILE A 481 2.44 20.18 -42.80
C ILE A 481 1.12 19.42 -42.74
N TYR A 482 0.41 19.62 -41.62
CA TYR A 482 -0.92 19.10 -41.39
C TYR A 482 -1.94 20.02 -42.06
N GLN A 483 -2.73 19.48 -42.97
CA GLN A 483 -3.87 20.15 -43.60
C GLN A 483 -5.15 19.69 -42.91
N HIS A 484 -5.96 20.66 -42.45
CA HIS A 484 -7.16 20.42 -41.67
C HIS A 484 -8.41 20.64 -42.52
N SER A 485 -9.34 19.68 -42.47
CA SER A 485 -10.71 19.80 -42.98
C SER A 485 -11.70 19.30 -41.92
N SER A 486 -13.00 19.46 -42.15
CA SER A 486 -14.04 19.31 -41.11
C SER A 486 -14.07 17.95 -40.40
N ASN A 487 -13.75 16.85 -41.09
CA ASN A 487 -13.75 15.48 -40.53
C ASN A 487 -12.49 14.67 -40.89
N LEU A 488 -11.49 15.32 -41.49
CA LEU A 488 -10.27 14.69 -41.98
C LEU A 488 -9.08 15.64 -41.84
N ILE A 489 -8.04 15.15 -41.16
CA ILE A 489 -6.69 15.74 -41.19
C ILE A 489 -5.84 14.90 -42.13
N THR A 490 -5.16 15.54 -43.08
CA THR A 490 -4.19 14.89 -43.96
C THR A 490 -2.82 15.52 -43.79
N SER A 491 -1.76 14.72 -43.88
CA SER A 491 -0.40 15.22 -43.79
C SER A 491 0.55 14.37 -44.62
N SER A 492 1.61 14.98 -45.15
CA SER A 492 2.69 14.27 -45.84
C SER A 492 4.04 14.94 -45.59
N SER A 493 5.08 14.13 -45.42
CA SER A 493 6.45 14.58 -45.14
C SER A 493 7.44 13.64 -45.82
N ARG A 494 8.48 14.18 -46.46
CA ARG A 494 9.71 13.43 -46.67
C ARG A 494 10.48 13.44 -45.35
N ARG A 495 11.05 12.30 -44.95
CA ARG A 495 11.96 12.19 -43.82
C ARG A 495 13.19 11.44 -44.27
N ASP A 496 14.36 12.05 -44.09
CA ASP A 496 15.64 11.44 -44.42
C ASP A 496 16.23 10.79 -43.15
N TYR A 497 16.96 9.69 -43.29
CA TYR A 497 17.54 8.97 -42.16
C TYR A 497 18.92 8.41 -42.51
N ILE A 498 19.77 8.31 -41.50
CA ILE A 498 21.18 7.93 -41.62
C ILE A 498 21.36 6.61 -40.87
N VAL A 499 21.85 5.60 -41.60
CA VAL A 499 22.26 4.30 -41.05
C VAL A 499 23.78 4.30 -40.94
N SER A 500 24.30 4.29 -39.72
CA SER A 500 25.73 4.24 -39.42
C SER A 500 26.12 2.82 -39.02
N MET A 501 26.99 2.20 -39.81
CA MET A 501 27.37 0.80 -39.72
C MET A 501 28.52 0.58 -38.70
N PRO A 502 28.69 -0.65 -38.16
CA PRO A 502 29.80 -0.97 -37.24
C PRO A 502 31.21 -0.73 -37.79
N ASP A 503 31.39 -0.74 -39.11
CA ASP A 503 32.65 -0.45 -39.79
C ASP A 503 32.95 1.05 -39.95
N GLY A 504 32.08 1.92 -39.40
CA GLY A 504 32.16 3.37 -39.55
C GLY A 504 31.67 3.90 -40.91
N SER A 505 31.15 3.05 -41.80
CA SER A 505 30.51 3.50 -43.03
C SER A 505 29.10 4.04 -42.74
N VAL A 506 28.68 5.04 -43.52
CA VAL A 506 27.44 5.79 -43.27
C VAL A 506 26.60 5.84 -44.54
N ARG A 507 25.31 5.49 -44.43
CA ARG A 507 24.37 5.41 -45.55
C ARG A 507 23.14 6.27 -45.28
N THR A 508 22.96 7.33 -46.06
CA THR A 508 21.72 8.12 -46.04
C THR A 508 20.64 7.45 -46.90
N HIS A 509 19.48 7.27 -46.30
CA HIS A 509 18.25 6.76 -46.89
C HIS A 509 17.11 7.76 -46.62
N SER A 510 15.91 7.49 -47.14
CA SER A 510 14.76 8.38 -46.91
C SER A 510 13.44 7.63 -47.05
N PHE A 511 12.38 8.15 -46.45
CA PHE A 511 11.03 7.66 -46.67
C PHE A 511 10.02 8.80 -46.85
N LEU A 512 8.99 8.54 -47.64
CA LEU A 512 7.80 9.37 -47.72
C LEU A 512 6.80 8.87 -46.68
N TRP A 513 6.44 9.75 -45.76
CA TRP A 513 5.37 9.56 -44.79
C TRP A 513 4.11 10.24 -45.32
N THR A 514 2.96 9.55 -45.30
CA THR A 514 1.65 10.11 -45.62
C THR A 514 0.64 9.60 -44.60
N GLN A 515 -0.14 10.47 -43.98
CA GLN A 515 -1.15 10.08 -43.00
C GLN A 515 -2.49 10.78 -43.21
N ASN A 516 -3.57 10.02 -43.03
CA ASN A 516 -4.97 10.42 -43.17
C ASN A 516 -5.70 10.04 -41.88
N ILE A 517 -6.37 11.01 -41.25
CA ILE A 517 -6.86 10.87 -39.88
C ILE A 517 -8.29 11.39 -39.82
N LYS A 518 -9.24 10.47 -39.62
CA LYS A 518 -10.69 10.73 -39.68
C LYS A 518 -11.28 10.77 -38.28
N PHE A 519 -12.05 11.80 -38.01
CA PHE A 519 -12.71 12.08 -36.74
C PHE A 519 -14.10 12.65 -37.03
N GLN A 520 -15.02 12.59 -36.06
CA GLN A 520 -16.38 13.08 -36.24
C GLN A 520 -16.53 14.47 -35.59
N SER A 521 -17.11 15.42 -36.33
CA SER A 521 -17.36 16.80 -35.89
C SER A 521 -18.85 17.15 -36.00
N CYS A 522 -19.26 18.29 -35.44
CA CYS A 522 -20.66 18.73 -35.49
C CYS A 522 -21.07 19.07 -36.94
N PRO A 523 -22.19 18.53 -37.46
CA PRO A 523 -22.57 18.66 -38.88
C PRO A 523 -23.13 20.03 -39.27
N HIS A 524 -23.43 20.92 -38.31
CA HIS A 524 -24.06 22.22 -38.55
C HIS A 524 -23.08 23.40 -38.66
N GLU A 525 -21.77 23.16 -38.70
CA GLU A 525 -20.76 24.23 -38.79
C GLU A 525 -20.35 24.52 -40.24
N GLU A 526 -20.93 25.57 -40.83
CA GLU A 526 -20.27 26.28 -41.94
C GLU A 526 -19.01 26.97 -41.39
N VAL A 527 -17.88 26.27 -41.53
CA VAL A 527 -16.54 26.67 -41.06
C VAL A 527 -16.18 28.10 -41.50
N LEU A 528 -15.73 28.94 -40.55
CA LEU A 528 -14.55 29.83 -40.66
C LEU A 528 -14.42 30.84 -39.49
N SER A 529 -13.39 30.67 -38.64
CA SER A 529 -12.49 31.79 -38.26
C SER A 529 -11.26 31.37 -37.42
N ALA A 530 -11.37 30.36 -36.56
CA ALA A 530 -10.43 30.20 -35.43
C ALA A 530 -9.19 29.32 -35.67
N VAL A 531 -9.28 28.27 -36.50
CA VAL A 531 -8.16 27.35 -36.76
C VAL A 531 -7.51 27.68 -38.11
N PRO A 532 -6.19 27.92 -38.20
CA PRO A 532 -5.52 28.06 -39.49
C PRO A 532 -5.53 26.71 -40.22
N ALA A 533 -6.01 26.69 -41.47
CA ALA A 533 -6.24 25.46 -42.26
C ALA A 533 -4.99 24.59 -42.51
N SER A 534 -3.81 25.09 -42.16
CA SER A 534 -2.53 24.40 -42.28
C SER A 534 -1.61 24.74 -41.10
N GLN A 535 -1.20 23.72 -40.35
CA GLN A 535 -0.23 23.84 -39.25
C GLN A 535 1.08 23.13 -39.62
N GLN A 536 2.21 23.66 -39.15
CA GLN A 536 3.53 23.05 -39.38
C GLN A 536 4.07 22.47 -38.07
N LEU A 537 4.32 21.16 -38.07
CA LEU A 537 5.13 20.47 -37.08
C LEU A 537 6.59 20.54 -37.52
N SER A 538 7.48 21.05 -36.68
CA SER A 538 8.93 20.89 -36.82
C SER A 538 9.42 19.89 -35.78
N VAL A 539 10.32 18.99 -36.18
CA VAL A 539 10.94 18.00 -35.30
C VAL A 539 12.45 18.19 -35.37
N ASP A 540 13.02 18.73 -34.29
CA ASP A 540 14.38 19.30 -34.28
C ASP A 540 15.46 18.28 -33.88
N GLN A 541 15.07 17.14 -33.31
CA GLN A 541 15.93 16.03 -32.90
C GLN A 541 15.09 14.76 -32.68
N ILE A 542 15.58 13.61 -33.14
CA ILE A 542 15.07 12.28 -32.77
C ILE A 542 16.27 11.40 -32.41
N PHE A 543 16.20 10.75 -31.25
CA PHE A 543 17.11 9.70 -30.84
C PHE A 543 16.34 8.39 -30.81
N VAL A 544 16.87 7.34 -31.45
CA VAL A 544 16.36 5.97 -31.37
C VAL A 544 17.52 5.07 -30.97
N MET A 545 17.36 4.38 -29.85
CA MET A 545 18.33 3.42 -29.32
C MET A 545 17.65 2.05 -29.24
N TYR A 546 18.20 1.06 -29.95
CA TYR A 546 17.83 -0.32 -29.73
C TYR A 546 18.63 -0.86 -28.54
N ASP A 547 17.93 -1.06 -27.43
CA ASP A 547 18.44 -1.74 -26.25
C ASP A 547 18.39 -3.24 -26.53
N SER A 548 19.49 -3.79 -27.01
CA SER A 548 19.57 -5.20 -27.43
C SER A 548 19.37 -6.18 -26.28
N SER A 549 19.81 -5.82 -25.07
CA SER A 549 19.64 -6.65 -23.87
C SER A 549 18.17 -6.81 -23.50
N ASN A 550 17.38 -5.74 -23.59
CA ASN A 550 15.95 -5.76 -23.28
C ASN A 550 15.06 -6.00 -24.53
N GLN A 551 15.64 -6.11 -25.72
CA GLN A 551 14.94 -6.04 -27.03
C GLN A 551 14.05 -4.77 -27.21
N LEU A 552 14.33 -3.70 -26.47
CA LEU A 552 13.49 -2.48 -26.43
C LEU A 552 13.98 -1.40 -27.39
N ILE A 553 13.11 -0.92 -28.29
CA ILE A 553 13.34 0.33 -29.02
C ILE A 553 12.98 1.51 -28.09
N ARG A 554 13.98 2.08 -27.42
CA ARG A 554 13.84 3.31 -26.65
C ARG A 554 14.00 4.51 -27.59
N PHE A 555 13.09 5.48 -27.56
CA PHE A 555 13.21 6.69 -28.39
C PHE A 555 12.81 7.97 -27.64
N ALA A 556 13.39 9.09 -28.08
CA ALA A 556 13.05 10.43 -27.62
C ALA A 556 13.02 11.39 -28.81
N MET A 557 12.09 12.35 -28.81
CA MET A 557 11.99 13.38 -29.84
C MET A 557 11.74 14.77 -29.25
N SER A 558 12.25 15.79 -29.92
CA SER A 558 11.96 17.20 -29.61
C SER A 558 11.21 17.83 -30.78
N ASN A 559 10.05 18.42 -30.52
CA ASN A 559 9.18 18.96 -31.56
C ASN A 559 8.43 20.24 -31.14
N LYS A 560 7.94 20.96 -32.15
CA LYS A 560 7.24 22.24 -32.02
C LYS A 560 6.17 22.36 -33.11
N ILE A 561 5.01 22.93 -32.77
CA ILE A 561 3.92 23.20 -33.73
C ILE A 561 3.78 24.71 -33.88
N GLY A 562 3.56 25.19 -35.10
CA GLY A 562 3.43 26.62 -35.41
C GLY A 562 2.64 26.93 -36.68
N SER A 563 2.37 28.23 -36.87
CA SER A 563 1.73 28.75 -38.07
C SER A 563 2.74 28.98 -39.19
N ILE A 564 2.38 28.60 -40.43
CA ILE A 564 3.25 28.74 -41.62
C ILE A 564 3.71 30.19 -41.87
N HIS A 565 3.00 31.18 -41.33
CA HIS A 565 3.32 32.60 -41.51
C HIS A 565 4.27 33.19 -40.45
N SER A 566 4.64 32.46 -39.39
CA SER A 566 5.64 32.93 -38.42
C SER A 566 7.06 32.58 -38.86
N GLY A 567 7.65 33.43 -39.70
CA GLY A 567 9.07 33.34 -40.06
C GLY A 567 9.99 33.45 -38.84
N ILE A 568 11.12 32.72 -38.88
CA ILE A 568 11.99 32.42 -37.73
C ILE A 568 12.54 33.68 -37.04
N PRO A 569 12.28 33.88 -35.73
CA PRO A 569 13.23 34.47 -34.80
C PRO A 569 14.06 33.34 -34.17
N GLU A 570 15.38 33.38 -34.30
CA GLU A 570 16.25 32.33 -33.77
C GLU A 570 16.23 32.34 -32.23
N GLN A 571 15.65 31.30 -31.61
CA GLN A 571 15.46 31.27 -30.16
C GLN A 571 16.76 30.91 -29.41
N ASN A 572 16.93 31.54 -28.25
CA ASN A 572 18.13 31.41 -27.42
C ASN A 572 18.35 29.97 -26.92
N PRO A 573 19.59 29.45 -26.90
CA PRO A 573 19.89 28.08 -26.43
C PRO A 573 19.39 27.72 -25.03
N CYS A 574 19.27 28.68 -24.10
CA CYS A 574 18.67 28.40 -22.79
C CYS A 574 17.19 27.96 -22.88
N PHE A 575 16.44 28.46 -23.88
CA PHE A 575 15.03 28.11 -24.08
C PHE A 575 14.82 26.86 -24.95
N THR A 576 15.89 26.27 -25.48
CA THR A 576 15.85 25.06 -26.33
C THR A 576 16.59 23.87 -25.70
N GLY A 577 17.16 24.03 -24.49
CA GLY A 577 17.97 23.01 -23.82
C GLY A 577 19.35 22.76 -24.44
N ARG A 578 19.72 23.47 -25.52
CA ARG A 578 20.95 23.24 -26.29
C ARG A 578 22.13 24.12 -25.84
N HIS A 579 22.22 24.43 -24.55
CA HIS A 579 23.24 25.33 -23.97
C HIS A 579 24.50 24.59 -23.49
N GLY A 580 24.35 23.37 -22.95
CA GLY A 580 25.46 22.56 -22.44
C GLY A 580 26.19 23.20 -21.25
N CYS A 581 25.43 23.81 -20.34
CA CYS A 581 25.95 24.22 -19.03
C CYS A 581 26.09 22.99 -18.12
N ASP A 582 26.81 23.12 -17.02
CA ASP A 582 26.85 22.11 -15.95
C ASP A 582 25.43 21.85 -15.39
N THR A 583 25.19 20.66 -14.84
CA THR A 583 23.94 20.33 -14.13
C THR A 583 23.70 21.24 -12.91
N ASN A 584 24.77 21.74 -12.30
CA ASN A 584 24.77 22.69 -11.20
C ASN A 584 24.90 24.15 -11.69
N ALA A 585 24.56 24.45 -12.95
CA ALA A 585 24.63 25.79 -13.54
C ALA A 585 23.30 26.27 -14.14
N VAL A 586 23.03 27.57 -13.94
CA VAL A 586 21.88 28.28 -14.50
C VAL A 586 22.28 28.89 -15.85
N CYS A 587 21.50 28.59 -16.89
CA CYS A 587 21.63 29.24 -18.20
C CYS A 587 20.88 30.58 -18.21
N ARG A 588 21.59 31.70 -18.38
CA ARG A 588 20.98 33.01 -18.63
C ARG A 588 21.01 33.36 -20.11
N ALA A 589 19.84 33.61 -20.67
CA ALA A 589 19.70 34.12 -22.03
C ALA A 589 20.06 35.61 -22.09
N ALA A 590 20.99 35.98 -22.96
CA ALA A 590 21.24 37.36 -23.38
C ALA A 590 20.45 37.67 -24.68
N GLN A 591 20.74 38.78 -25.35
CA GLN A 591 20.01 39.17 -26.56
C GLN A 591 20.34 38.23 -27.74
N GLY A 592 19.29 37.75 -28.43
CA GLY A 592 19.44 36.84 -29.56
C GLY A 592 19.88 35.44 -29.12
N LYS A 593 20.97 34.94 -29.72
CA LYS A 593 21.54 33.59 -29.47
C LYS A 593 22.49 33.53 -28.28
N ASP A 594 23.00 34.67 -27.80
CA ASP A 594 24.06 34.68 -26.79
C ASP A 594 23.52 34.24 -25.43
N PHE A 595 24.27 33.40 -24.71
CA PHE A 595 23.91 32.95 -23.37
C PHE A 595 25.15 32.81 -22.49
N THR A 596 24.96 33.01 -21.18
CA THR A 596 25.97 32.68 -20.16
C THR A 596 25.50 31.48 -19.36
N CYS A 597 26.45 30.59 -19.06
CA CYS A 597 26.28 29.63 -17.98
C CYS A 597 26.88 30.26 -16.73
N GLU A 598 26.13 30.27 -15.62
CA GLU A 598 26.62 30.72 -14.32
C GLU A 598 26.38 29.58 -13.33
N CYS A 599 27.36 29.21 -12.52
CA CYS A 599 27.14 28.21 -11.47
C CYS A 599 26.01 28.66 -10.53
N ALA A 600 25.22 27.71 -10.03
CA ALA A 600 24.18 27.98 -9.04
C ALA A 600 24.79 28.54 -7.74
N ALA A 601 23.96 29.16 -6.90
CA ALA A 601 24.41 29.58 -5.57
C ALA A 601 24.94 28.36 -4.79
N GLY A 602 26.05 28.55 -4.05
CA GLY A 602 26.80 27.46 -3.41
C GLY A 602 27.82 26.76 -4.32
N PHE A 603 27.89 27.09 -5.61
CA PHE A 603 28.86 26.51 -6.56
C PHE A 603 29.75 27.57 -7.24
N THR A 604 30.99 27.19 -7.53
CA THR A 604 31.99 28.04 -8.21
C THR A 604 32.60 27.33 -9.42
N GLY A 605 32.97 28.07 -10.46
CA GLY A 605 33.46 27.52 -11.71
C GLY A 605 33.20 28.44 -12.90
N ASP A 606 33.19 27.87 -14.12
CA ASP A 606 32.97 28.59 -15.37
C ASP A 606 31.54 28.42 -15.94
N GLY A 607 30.65 27.76 -15.19
CA GLY A 607 29.29 27.43 -15.61
C GLY A 607 29.18 26.22 -16.53
N ARG A 608 30.30 25.67 -17.03
CA ARG A 608 30.36 24.39 -17.77
C ARG A 608 30.97 23.26 -16.94
N VAL A 609 31.78 23.61 -15.94
CA VAL A 609 32.12 22.77 -14.80
C VAL A 609 31.92 23.59 -13.53
N CYS A 610 31.11 23.08 -12.59
CA CYS A 610 30.78 23.76 -11.33
C CYS A 610 31.11 22.87 -10.13
N TYR A 611 31.98 23.38 -9.26
CA TYR A 611 32.44 22.74 -8.03
C TYR A 611 31.70 23.31 -6.82
N ASP A 612 31.51 22.47 -5.81
CA ASP A 612 31.01 22.88 -4.50
C ASP A 612 31.91 23.94 -3.85
N VAL A 613 31.33 24.97 -3.23
CA VAL A 613 32.07 25.95 -2.44
C VAL A 613 31.99 25.54 -0.97
N ASP A 614 33.09 25.03 -0.43
CA ASP A 614 33.17 24.78 1.02
C ASP A 614 33.26 26.11 1.78
N GLU A 615 32.10 26.69 2.07
CA GLU A 615 31.99 28.00 2.73
C GLU A 615 32.47 27.94 4.19
N CYS A 616 32.49 26.76 4.80
CA CYS A 616 33.09 26.53 6.12
C CYS A 616 34.62 26.64 6.09
N SER A 617 35.26 26.14 5.03
CA SER A 617 36.71 26.26 4.82
C SER A 617 37.12 27.62 4.27
N GLU A 618 36.38 28.21 3.32
CA GLU A 618 36.71 29.54 2.77
C GLU A 618 36.41 30.69 3.76
N SER A 619 35.38 30.56 4.60
CA SER A 619 34.98 31.58 5.57
C SER A 619 34.71 30.98 6.96
N PRO A 620 35.75 30.69 7.77
CA PRO A 620 35.61 30.09 9.11
C PRO A 620 34.85 30.91 10.17
N GLN A 621 34.21 32.01 9.78
CA GLN A 621 33.37 32.89 10.61
C GLN A 621 31.99 33.13 9.95
N ILE A 622 31.60 32.32 8.96
CA ILE A 622 30.31 32.43 8.25
C ILE A 622 29.12 32.02 9.14
N CYS A 623 29.35 31.04 10.02
CA CYS A 623 28.49 30.73 11.15
C CYS A 623 28.86 31.61 12.35
N GLY A 624 27.86 32.06 13.12
CA GLY A 624 28.04 33.01 14.21
C GLY A 624 28.88 32.48 15.39
N PRO A 625 29.28 33.35 16.34
CA PRO A 625 29.91 32.90 17.58
C PRO A 625 28.99 31.89 18.30
N TYR A 626 29.59 30.89 18.95
CA TYR A 626 28.90 29.77 19.59
C TYR A 626 28.17 28.81 18.62
N SER A 627 28.70 28.65 17.40
CA SER A 627 28.22 27.64 16.44
C SER A 627 29.36 26.88 15.74
N ILE A 628 29.00 25.75 15.14
CA ILE A 628 29.83 24.84 14.35
C ILE A 628 29.32 24.90 12.90
N CYS A 629 30.24 24.90 11.92
CA CYS A 629 29.92 24.89 10.50
C CYS A 629 30.10 23.47 9.93
N SER A 630 29.16 23.02 9.10
CA SER A 630 29.25 21.76 8.35
C SER A 630 28.91 22.02 6.88
N ASN A 631 29.79 21.65 5.96
CA ASN A 631 29.59 21.86 4.53
C ASN A 631 28.65 20.80 3.92
N GLN A 632 27.86 21.16 2.93
CA GLN A 632 27.03 20.25 2.14
C GLN A 632 27.04 20.68 0.66
N PRO A 633 26.82 19.77 -0.32
CA PRO A 633 26.89 20.12 -1.74
C PRO A 633 25.92 21.24 -2.13
N GLY A 634 26.45 22.43 -2.43
CA GLY A 634 25.70 23.63 -2.80
C GLY A 634 25.18 24.46 -1.61
N SER A 635 25.52 24.13 -0.37
CA SER A 635 25.23 24.96 0.82
C SER A 635 25.88 24.40 2.09
N PHE A 636 26.61 25.24 2.83
CA PHE A 636 26.88 25.02 4.25
C PHE A 636 25.62 25.03 5.15
N ARG A 637 25.75 24.44 6.36
CA ARG A 637 24.83 24.62 7.49
C ARG A 637 25.59 24.99 8.77
N CYS A 638 24.88 25.65 9.71
CA CYS A 638 25.40 26.02 11.02
C CYS A 638 24.62 25.32 12.14
N GLU A 639 25.30 24.96 13.22
CA GLU A 639 24.72 24.29 14.40
C GLU A 639 25.19 24.99 15.68
N CYS A 640 24.27 25.43 16.57
CA CYS A 640 24.68 26.04 17.84
C CYS A 640 25.32 25.01 18.79
N VAL A 641 26.33 25.45 19.56
CA VAL A 641 26.91 24.61 20.62
C VAL A 641 25.95 24.44 21.81
N GLU A 642 26.13 23.36 22.55
CA GLU A 642 25.27 22.99 23.69
C GLU A 642 25.09 24.15 24.69
N GLY A 643 23.84 24.47 25.02
CA GLY A 643 23.47 25.59 25.90
C GLY A 643 23.16 26.92 25.20
N PHE A 644 23.27 26.97 23.86
CA PHE A 644 22.91 28.12 23.03
C PHE A 644 21.84 27.74 22.00
N GLN A 645 21.02 28.71 21.59
CA GLN A 645 19.99 28.51 20.54
C GLN A 645 20.07 29.64 19.51
N PHE A 646 19.61 29.38 18.28
CA PHE A 646 19.53 30.42 17.26
C PHE A 646 18.51 31.49 17.65
N ALA A 647 18.92 32.75 17.57
CA ALA A 647 18.00 33.88 17.60
C ALA A 647 17.07 33.87 16.38
N GLY A 648 16.03 34.70 16.38
CA GLY A 648 15.07 34.84 15.28
C GLY A 648 15.64 35.41 13.96
N ASP A 649 16.96 35.49 13.82
CA ASP A 649 17.68 35.77 12.57
C ASP A 649 18.19 34.49 11.87
N GLY A 650 18.10 33.32 12.53
CA GLY A 650 18.57 32.04 12.02
C GLY A 650 20.09 31.91 11.87
N ARG A 651 20.89 32.81 12.47
CA ARG A 651 22.35 32.87 12.29
C ARG A 651 23.16 33.18 13.55
N THR A 652 22.57 33.86 14.52
CA THR A 652 23.24 34.25 15.77
C THR A 652 22.85 33.30 16.90
N CYS A 653 23.79 32.50 17.41
CA CYS A 653 23.55 31.69 18.60
C CYS A 653 23.61 32.56 19.88
N VAL A 654 22.53 32.56 20.65
CA VAL A 654 22.37 33.34 21.88
C VAL A 654 22.30 32.44 23.11
N GLU A 655 22.85 32.91 24.23
CA GLU A 655 22.79 32.21 25.52
C GLU A 655 21.36 32.26 26.05
N THR A 656 20.75 31.11 26.31
CA THR A 656 19.42 31.04 26.91
C THR A 656 19.45 31.51 28.37
N GLU A 657 18.90 32.69 28.67
CA GLU A 657 18.67 33.12 30.05
C GLU A 657 17.82 32.08 30.77
N ARG A 658 18.29 31.62 31.93
CA ARG A 658 17.65 30.54 32.69
C ARG A 658 16.28 31.00 33.20
N PRO A 659 15.19 30.23 32.97
CA PRO A 659 13.85 30.56 33.44
C PRO A 659 13.81 30.92 34.93
N VAL A 660 13.25 32.09 35.26
CA VAL A 660 13.31 32.67 36.60
C VAL A 660 12.02 32.38 37.37
N ASP A 661 12.10 31.61 38.44
CA ASP A 661 10.93 31.35 39.30
C ASP A 661 10.50 32.61 40.07
N HIS A 662 9.48 33.29 39.55
CA HIS A 662 8.87 34.47 40.15
C HIS A 662 8.15 34.19 41.49
N CYS A 663 7.72 32.95 41.75
CA CYS A 663 7.14 32.55 43.03
C CYS A 663 8.22 32.45 44.11
N GLN A 664 9.32 31.73 43.84
CA GLN A 664 10.47 31.65 44.75
C GLN A 664 11.12 33.01 44.99
N ARG A 665 11.18 33.87 43.97
CA ARG A 665 11.77 35.21 44.07
C ARG A 665 10.85 36.25 44.71
N GLY A 666 9.59 35.91 45.02
CA GLY A 666 8.62 36.84 45.63
C GLY A 666 8.24 38.02 44.72
N THR A 667 8.32 37.84 43.40
CA THR A 667 8.12 38.86 42.36
C THR A 667 6.84 38.59 41.56
N HIS A 668 5.78 38.16 42.25
CA HIS A 668 4.48 37.79 41.70
C HIS A 668 3.35 38.71 42.21
N ASP A 669 2.24 38.77 41.48
CA ASP A 669 1.10 39.67 41.74
C ASP A 669 -0.18 38.97 42.25
N CYS A 670 -0.04 37.73 42.74
CA CYS A 670 -1.12 36.97 43.38
C CYS A 670 -1.69 37.64 44.64
N ASP A 671 -2.93 37.31 45.01
CA ASP A 671 -3.56 37.76 46.26
C ASP A 671 -2.77 37.25 47.50
N ALA A 672 -3.02 37.83 48.67
CA ALA A 672 -2.36 37.51 49.93
C ALA A 672 -2.15 35.98 50.14
N PRO A 673 -0.99 35.51 50.64
CA PRO A 673 -0.69 34.08 50.80
C PRO A 673 -1.65 33.28 51.70
N GLU A 674 -2.49 33.98 52.47
CA GLU A 674 -3.57 33.41 53.29
C GLU A 674 -4.82 33.04 52.47
N ARG A 675 -4.95 33.57 51.25
CA ARG A 675 -6.09 33.38 50.32
C ARG A 675 -5.71 32.88 48.93
N SER A 676 -4.45 33.00 48.50
CA SER A 676 -3.98 32.45 47.21
C SER A 676 -2.61 31.78 47.30
N ARG A 677 -2.30 30.97 46.28
CA ARG A 677 -0.99 30.33 46.09
C ARG A 677 -0.41 30.71 44.73
N CYS A 678 0.84 31.18 44.72
CA CYS A 678 1.66 31.24 43.51
C CYS A 678 2.17 29.84 43.16
N SER A 679 2.07 29.44 41.89
CA SER A 679 2.68 28.22 41.35
C SER A 679 3.44 28.55 40.08
N TYR A 680 4.72 28.16 40.04
CA TYR A 680 5.58 28.33 38.86
C TYR A 680 5.18 27.35 37.75
N THR A 681 5.26 27.79 36.48
CA THR A 681 4.72 27.04 35.32
C THR A 681 5.72 26.83 34.18
N GLY A 682 7.00 27.15 34.39
CA GLY A 682 8.04 27.15 33.34
C GLY A 682 8.25 28.54 32.73
N ASP A 683 9.39 28.74 32.05
CA ASP A 683 9.74 29.93 31.24
C ASP A 683 9.43 31.29 31.87
N SER A 684 9.77 31.44 33.16
CA SER A 684 9.49 32.63 33.99
C SER A 684 7.99 32.93 34.22
N SER A 685 7.08 32.12 33.67
CA SER A 685 5.64 32.20 33.86
C SER A 685 5.20 31.55 35.17
N TYR A 686 4.18 32.13 35.80
CA TYR A 686 3.56 31.63 37.02
C TYR A 686 2.04 31.85 36.98
N ILE A 687 1.31 31.02 37.72
CA ILE A 687 -0.14 31.12 37.90
C ILE A 687 -0.50 31.26 39.37
N CYS A 688 -1.45 32.15 39.66
CA CYS A 688 -2.04 32.34 40.97
C CYS A 688 -3.34 31.54 41.07
N SER A 689 -3.61 30.88 42.18
CA SER A 689 -4.90 30.21 42.42
C SER A 689 -5.41 30.45 43.84
N CYS A 690 -6.72 30.67 43.99
CA CYS A 690 -7.34 30.84 45.31
C CYS A 690 -7.23 29.55 46.14
N LEU A 691 -7.02 29.71 47.45
CA LEU A 691 -6.96 28.61 48.41
C LEU A 691 -8.37 28.08 48.75
N PRO A 692 -8.50 26.81 49.18
CA PRO A 692 -9.79 26.23 49.54
C PRO A 692 -10.53 27.06 50.60
N GLY A 693 -11.82 27.34 50.33
CA GLY A 693 -12.65 28.28 51.09
C GLY A 693 -12.84 29.62 50.38
N PHE A 694 -11.96 29.97 49.42
CA PHE A 694 -12.07 31.18 48.61
C PHE A 694 -12.32 30.86 47.13
N SER A 695 -12.82 31.87 46.40
CA SER A 695 -13.17 31.84 44.98
C SER A 695 -12.78 33.16 44.30
N GLY A 696 -12.38 33.10 43.03
CA GLY A 696 -11.79 34.24 42.31
C GLY A 696 -10.76 33.80 41.27
N ASP A 697 -9.99 34.76 40.75
CA ASP A 697 -8.98 34.55 39.69
C ASP A 697 -7.56 34.24 40.23
N GLY A 698 -7.41 34.07 41.55
CA GLY A 698 -6.13 33.91 42.23
C GLY A 698 -5.38 35.23 42.52
N ARG A 699 -5.81 36.35 41.94
CA ARG A 699 -5.26 37.70 42.16
C ARG A 699 -6.20 38.56 43.02
N ALA A 700 -7.49 38.22 43.05
CA ALA A 700 -8.47 38.67 44.04
C ALA A 700 -9.39 37.51 44.45
N CYS A 701 -9.29 37.06 45.71
CA CYS A 701 -10.01 35.91 46.24
C CYS A 701 -11.02 36.31 47.33
N GLN A 702 -12.25 35.77 47.26
CA GLN A 702 -13.40 36.06 48.13
C GLN A 702 -14.04 34.78 48.67
N ASP A 703 -14.63 34.81 49.87
CA ASP A 703 -15.17 33.62 50.54
C ASP A 703 -16.26 32.89 49.72
N ARG A 704 -16.24 31.54 49.74
CA ARG A 704 -17.23 30.67 49.07
C ARG A 704 -18.33 30.24 50.06
N GLU A 705 -19.61 30.37 49.66
CA GLU A 705 -20.74 29.88 50.48
C GLU A 705 -20.81 28.34 50.56
N GLN A 706 -21.23 27.83 51.73
CA GLN A 706 -21.22 26.41 52.08
C GLN A 706 -22.45 25.63 51.57
N THR A 707 -22.21 24.44 51.04
CA THR A 707 -23.25 23.53 50.54
C THR A 707 -24.10 22.88 51.66
N ALA A 708 -25.10 22.09 51.26
CA ALA A 708 -25.99 21.40 52.20
C ALA A 708 -25.29 20.27 52.97
N CYS A 709 -24.46 19.45 52.30
CA CYS A 709 -23.72 18.38 52.98
C CYS A 709 -22.64 18.96 53.91
N GLU A 710 -21.91 20.00 53.46
CA GLU A 710 -20.90 20.67 54.30
C GLU A 710 -21.50 21.24 55.57
N ARG A 711 -22.64 21.95 55.49
CA ARG A 711 -23.35 22.47 56.66
C ARG A 711 -23.88 21.36 57.57
N HIS A 712 -24.33 20.22 57.04
CA HIS A 712 -24.74 19.07 57.85
C HIS A 712 -23.52 18.42 58.54
N ARG A 713 -22.41 18.24 57.83
CA ARG A 713 -21.13 17.73 58.35
C ARG A 713 -20.58 18.61 59.47
N GLU A 714 -20.61 19.93 59.30
CA GLU A 714 -20.18 20.88 60.32
C GLU A 714 -21.13 20.92 61.51
N ALA A 715 -22.46 20.90 61.30
CA ALA A 715 -23.43 20.83 62.40
C ALA A 715 -23.26 19.55 63.24
N ALA A 716 -23.01 18.41 62.59
CA ALA A 716 -22.77 17.12 63.25
C ALA A 716 -21.42 17.07 64.00
N GLN A 717 -20.46 17.93 63.65
CA GLN A 717 -19.19 18.08 64.37
C GLN A 717 -19.32 19.11 65.50
N ALA A 718 -20.03 20.22 65.28
CA ALA A 718 -20.26 21.29 66.27
C ALA A 718 -21.09 20.83 67.48
N SER A 719 -21.98 19.85 67.32
CA SER A 719 -22.73 19.25 68.45
C SER A 719 -21.84 18.53 69.48
N SER A 720 -20.55 18.34 69.20
CA SER A 720 -19.58 17.82 70.18
C SER A 720 -18.98 18.87 71.12
N SER A 721 -19.07 20.18 70.80
CA SER A 721 -18.32 21.23 71.50
C SER A 721 -19.08 21.89 72.67
N SER A 722 -19.51 21.09 73.66
CA SER A 722 -20.17 21.60 74.88
C SER A 722 -19.56 21.13 76.21
N SER A 723 -18.25 20.91 76.25
CA SER A 723 -17.46 20.83 77.49
C SER A 723 -16.00 21.27 77.24
N ALA A 724 -15.40 22.02 78.18
CA ALA A 724 -14.16 22.76 77.95
C ALA A 724 -12.89 22.06 78.51
N GLY A 725 -11.73 22.31 77.88
CA GLY A 725 -10.42 22.11 78.53
C GLY A 725 -9.24 21.68 77.66
N PHE A 726 -8.54 22.66 77.05
CA PHE A 726 -7.09 22.68 76.73
C PHE A 726 -6.38 21.51 75.99
N PHE A 727 -5.71 21.89 74.88
CA PHE A 727 -4.54 21.27 74.21
C PHE A 727 -4.68 20.07 73.24
N PHE A 728 -4.30 20.35 71.98
CA PHE A 728 -3.56 19.51 71.02
C PHE A 728 -4.11 18.18 70.47
N PHE A 729 -5.42 17.91 70.51
CA PHE A 729 -6.03 16.92 69.61
C PHE A 729 -7.29 17.46 68.92
N ARG A 730 -7.52 17.06 67.66
CA ARG A 730 -8.78 17.33 66.94
C ARG A 730 -9.95 16.68 67.70
N PRO A 731 -11.12 17.34 67.81
CA PRO A 731 -12.26 16.77 68.52
C PRO A 731 -12.71 15.46 67.86
N ARG A 732 -12.98 14.44 68.67
CA ARG A 732 -13.68 13.23 68.22
C ARG A 732 -15.19 13.47 68.31
N PRO A 733 -16.00 13.06 67.31
CA PRO A 733 -17.46 13.09 67.41
C PRO A 733 -17.97 12.33 68.64
N ALA A 734 -19.17 12.70 69.12
CA ALA A 734 -19.83 11.98 70.20
C ALA A 734 -20.10 10.51 69.79
N VAL A 735 -19.87 9.58 70.71
CA VAL A 735 -19.98 8.13 70.42
C VAL A 735 -21.41 7.79 69.99
N GLY A 736 -21.55 7.28 68.76
CA GLY A 736 -22.83 6.95 68.14
C GLY A 736 -23.39 8.01 67.18
N GLN A 737 -22.82 9.21 67.11
CA GLN A 737 -23.27 10.24 66.15
C GLN A 737 -22.74 9.95 64.74
N TYR A 738 -23.63 9.98 63.75
CA TYR A 738 -23.29 9.91 62.33
C TYR A 738 -22.77 11.27 61.84
N VAL A 739 -21.75 11.24 60.99
CA VAL A 739 -21.19 12.41 60.29
C VAL A 739 -21.19 12.04 58.80
N PRO A 740 -21.86 12.82 57.93
CA PRO A 740 -21.92 12.50 56.50
C PRO A 740 -20.58 12.70 55.81
N SER A 741 -20.27 11.80 54.88
CA SER A 741 -19.26 12.04 53.85
C SER A 741 -19.84 12.98 52.79
N CYS A 742 -19.04 13.97 52.38
CA CYS A 742 -19.36 14.87 51.28
C CYS A 742 -18.27 14.79 50.23
N ASP A 743 -18.66 14.88 48.96
CA ASP A 743 -17.72 14.85 47.83
C ASP A 743 -16.90 16.16 47.71
N ALA A 744 -16.08 16.26 46.65
CA ALA A 744 -15.23 17.42 46.38
C ALA A 744 -16.01 18.70 46.01
N TYR A 745 -17.30 18.59 45.67
CA TYR A 745 -18.15 19.71 45.30
C TYR A 745 -19.06 20.18 46.45
N GLY A 746 -19.33 19.29 47.42
CA GLY A 746 -20.18 19.52 48.59
C GLY A 746 -21.55 18.81 48.52
N ALA A 747 -21.73 17.85 47.62
CA ALA A 747 -22.86 16.93 47.64
C ALA A 747 -22.61 15.77 48.62
N TYR A 748 -23.64 14.97 48.91
CA TYR A 748 -23.47 13.74 49.69
C TYR A 748 -22.88 12.63 48.82
N GLU A 749 -21.89 11.88 49.33
CA GLU A 749 -21.44 10.66 48.65
C GLU A 749 -22.59 9.62 48.63
N PRO A 750 -22.90 8.94 47.51
CA PRO A 750 -24.01 7.98 47.43
C PRO A 750 -23.93 6.80 48.40
N LEU A 751 -22.72 6.44 48.84
CA LEU A 751 -22.45 5.45 49.88
C LEU A 751 -22.07 6.17 51.19
N GLN A 752 -22.83 5.94 52.25
CA GLN A 752 -22.61 6.55 53.57
C GLN A 752 -22.29 5.47 54.60
N CYS A 753 -21.24 5.68 55.41
CA CYS A 753 -20.73 4.69 56.35
C CYS A 753 -20.60 5.26 57.77
N HIS A 754 -21.26 4.64 58.74
CA HIS A 754 -21.17 5.04 60.15
C HIS A 754 -20.02 4.32 60.84
N ALA A 755 -18.86 4.98 60.88
CA ALA A 755 -17.58 4.42 61.32
C ALA A 755 -17.59 3.79 62.73
N SER A 756 -18.53 4.16 63.61
CA SER A 756 -18.60 3.63 64.98
C SER A 756 -19.60 2.49 65.21
N VAL A 757 -20.44 2.16 64.22
CA VAL A 757 -21.26 0.92 64.21
C VAL A 757 -20.93 -0.01 63.03
N ALA A 758 -19.96 0.36 62.19
CA ALA A 758 -19.46 -0.39 61.04
C ALA A 758 -20.54 -0.80 60.01
N GLN A 759 -21.63 -0.04 59.93
CA GLN A 759 -22.69 -0.21 58.94
C GLN A 759 -22.58 0.87 57.86
N CYS A 760 -22.82 0.49 56.60
CA CYS A 760 -22.96 1.41 55.49
C CYS A 760 -24.33 1.25 54.82
N TRP A 761 -24.84 2.32 54.24
CA TRP A 761 -26.12 2.38 53.52
C TRP A 761 -25.98 3.34 52.34
N CYS A 762 -26.95 3.31 51.43
CA CYS A 762 -27.01 4.22 50.29
C CYS A 762 -27.88 5.43 50.63
N VAL A 763 -27.56 6.59 50.06
CA VAL A 763 -28.39 7.81 50.20
C VAL A 763 -28.76 8.40 48.85
N ASP A 764 -29.85 9.17 48.85
CA ASP A 764 -30.18 10.05 47.74
C ASP A 764 -29.36 11.36 47.76
N SER A 765 -29.55 12.21 46.75
CA SER A 765 -28.88 13.50 46.61
C SER A 765 -29.22 14.54 47.71
N SER A 766 -30.23 14.28 48.55
CA SER A 766 -30.54 15.06 49.75
C SER A 766 -29.83 14.54 51.02
N GLY A 767 -29.18 13.37 50.93
CA GLY A 767 -28.54 12.68 52.05
C GLY A 767 -29.47 11.76 52.84
N GLN A 768 -30.65 11.43 52.32
CA GLN A 768 -31.62 10.55 52.98
C GLN A 768 -31.40 9.08 52.61
N GLU A 769 -31.47 8.18 53.59
CA GLU A 769 -31.20 6.75 53.44
C GLU A 769 -32.22 6.05 52.52
N LEU A 770 -31.72 5.38 51.48
CA LEU A 770 -32.52 4.54 50.60
C LEU A 770 -33.01 3.28 51.36
N PRO A 771 -34.32 3.03 51.47
CA PRO A 771 -34.86 1.94 52.30
C PRO A 771 -34.29 0.56 51.97
N GLY A 772 -33.83 -0.16 53.01
CA GLY A 772 -33.27 -1.50 52.88
C GLY A 772 -31.81 -1.58 52.41
N SER A 773 -31.17 -0.45 52.08
CA SER A 773 -29.77 -0.43 51.62
C SER A 773 -28.71 -0.63 52.71
N ARG A 774 -29.10 -0.58 54.00
CA ARG A 774 -28.15 -0.72 55.13
C ARG A 774 -27.62 -2.15 55.27
N ALA A 775 -26.33 -2.33 54.96
CA ALA A 775 -25.63 -3.60 55.00
C ALA A 775 -25.09 -3.97 56.41
N GLN A 776 -24.74 -5.24 56.61
CA GLN A 776 -24.22 -5.74 57.89
C GLN A 776 -22.73 -5.41 58.12
N PRO A 777 -22.20 -5.49 59.37
CA PRO A 777 -20.82 -5.14 59.76
C PRO A 777 -19.69 -6.03 59.18
N SER A 778 -19.62 -6.13 57.86
CA SER A 778 -18.56 -6.77 57.06
C SER A 778 -18.77 -6.53 55.55
N SER A 779 -20.02 -6.28 55.13
CA SER A 779 -20.45 -6.04 53.75
C SER A 779 -20.67 -4.55 53.46
N ARG A 780 -20.28 -4.08 52.26
CA ARG A 780 -20.69 -2.77 51.73
C ARG A 780 -21.82 -2.94 50.70
N PRO A 781 -22.88 -2.13 50.72
CA PRO A 781 -23.91 -2.14 49.68
C PRO A 781 -23.38 -1.49 48.39
N MET A 782 -23.86 -1.95 47.23
CA MET A 782 -23.63 -1.24 45.96
C MET A 782 -24.69 -0.16 45.79
N CYS A 783 -24.26 1.09 45.84
CA CYS A 783 -25.12 2.26 45.68
C CYS A 783 -25.07 2.73 44.24
N LEU A 784 -26.01 2.24 43.43
CA LEU A 784 -26.25 2.79 42.10
C LEU A 784 -26.87 4.18 42.25
N ASP A 785 -26.15 5.21 41.82
CA ASP A 785 -26.76 6.53 41.66
C ASP A 785 -27.91 6.44 40.63
N HIS A 786 -29.00 7.14 40.90
CA HIS A 786 -30.29 6.94 40.22
C HIS A 786 -30.88 8.22 39.62
N ASN A 787 -30.36 9.42 39.93
CA ASN A 787 -30.91 10.67 39.38
C ASN A 787 -29.88 11.82 39.31
N VAL A 788 -28.90 11.72 38.41
CA VAL A 788 -28.16 12.89 37.89
C VAL A 788 -27.99 12.78 36.38
N ALA A 789 -28.82 13.51 35.63
CA ALA A 789 -28.46 13.96 34.29
C ALA A 789 -27.66 15.28 34.46
N PRO A 790 -26.44 15.42 33.91
CA PRO A 790 -25.60 16.59 34.16
C PRO A 790 -26.01 17.81 33.32
N PRO A 791 -26.34 18.96 33.93
CA PRO A 791 -26.48 20.22 33.22
C PRO A 791 -25.11 20.85 32.88
N LEU A 792 -25.14 21.89 32.04
CA LEU A 792 -24.00 22.41 31.29
C LEU A 792 -23.01 23.31 32.07
N ILE A 793 -21.72 23.12 31.72
CA ILE A 793 -20.61 24.11 31.72
C ILE A 793 -20.07 24.60 33.08
N GLY A 794 -18.82 24.21 33.35
CA GLY A 794 -17.84 24.88 34.22
C GLY A 794 -16.48 24.91 33.51
N PRO A 795 -15.49 25.72 33.97
CA PRO A 795 -14.27 25.99 33.21
C PRO A 795 -13.39 24.74 33.03
N THR A 796 -12.89 24.55 31.81
CA THR A 796 -12.02 23.44 31.42
C THR A 796 -10.65 23.50 32.09
N PRO A 797 -10.06 22.37 32.53
CA PRO A 797 -8.62 22.28 32.75
C PRO A 797 -7.87 22.48 31.41
N ARG A 798 -6.53 22.65 31.44
CA ARG A 798 -5.72 22.75 30.21
C ARG A 798 -5.93 21.51 29.34
N ALA A 799 -6.07 21.72 28.03
CA ALA A 799 -6.49 20.69 27.07
C ALA A 799 -5.42 19.61 26.78
N ASP A 800 -4.18 19.84 27.21
CA ASP A 800 -3.00 19.16 26.64
C ASP A 800 -2.51 17.97 27.50
N ILE A 801 -3.17 17.65 28.62
CA ILE A 801 -2.76 16.57 29.54
C ILE A 801 -3.99 15.81 30.08
N SER A 802 -4.53 14.90 29.27
CA SER A 802 -5.03 13.63 29.82
C SER A 802 -3.83 12.70 30.08
N PRO A 803 -3.88 11.80 31.08
CA PRO A 803 -2.83 10.82 31.26
C PRO A 803 -2.75 9.90 30.04
N LEU A 804 -1.55 9.80 29.45
CA LEU A 804 -1.24 8.82 28.40
C LEU A 804 -1.51 7.42 28.97
N THR A 805 -2.17 6.57 28.19
CA THR A 805 -2.53 5.21 28.62
C THR A 805 -1.32 4.28 28.42
N PRO A 806 -0.78 3.66 29.47
CA PRO A 806 0.31 2.70 29.33
C PRO A 806 -0.17 1.48 28.53
N GLY A 807 0.63 1.02 27.56
CA GLY A 807 0.28 -0.12 26.70
C GLY A 807 -0.73 0.19 25.59
N ALA A 808 -0.81 1.45 25.14
CA ALA A 808 -1.43 1.79 23.86
C ALA A 808 -0.48 1.42 22.71
N ASN A 809 -1.03 0.98 21.57
CA ASN A 809 -0.26 0.56 20.40
C ASN A 809 -0.94 1.07 19.11
N LEU A 810 -0.14 1.45 18.11
CA LEU A 810 -0.63 1.59 16.74
C LEU A 810 -0.97 0.19 16.20
N LEU A 811 -2.10 0.04 15.51
CA LEU A 811 -2.35 -1.05 14.56
C LEU A 811 -2.30 -0.47 13.16
N PHE A 812 -1.58 -1.09 12.23
CA PHE A 812 -1.59 -0.69 10.83
C PHE A 812 -1.67 -1.91 9.90
N THR A 813 -2.11 -1.69 8.68
CA THR A 813 -2.40 -2.76 7.71
C THR A 813 -1.43 -2.73 6.54
N GLN A 814 -1.10 -3.90 6.02
CA GLN A 814 -0.31 -4.11 4.82
C GLN A 814 -0.92 -5.26 4.00
N SER A 815 -0.45 -5.45 2.76
CA SER A 815 -0.87 -6.62 1.97
C SER A 815 -0.58 -7.91 2.75
N GLY A 816 -1.61 -8.74 2.98
CA GLY A 816 -1.53 -10.01 3.70
C GLY A 816 -1.51 -9.94 5.23
N ARG A 817 -1.48 -8.78 5.91
CA ARG A 817 -1.36 -8.75 7.39
C ARG A 817 -1.81 -7.47 8.09
N ILE A 818 -1.96 -7.58 9.42
CA ILE A 818 -2.14 -6.47 10.36
C ILE A 818 -1.00 -6.50 11.39
N ASP A 819 -0.23 -5.41 11.46
CA ASP A 819 0.93 -5.23 12.32
C ASP A 819 0.64 -4.24 13.46
N HIS A 820 1.38 -4.32 14.57
CA HIS A 820 1.31 -3.35 15.67
C HIS A 820 2.67 -2.78 16.06
N ILE A 821 2.65 -1.56 16.59
CA ILE A 821 3.81 -0.84 17.14
C ILE A 821 3.42 -0.32 18.54
N PRO A 822 4.04 -0.79 19.64
CA PRO A 822 3.78 -0.25 20.97
C PRO A 822 4.20 1.22 21.10
N LEU A 823 3.51 1.97 21.97
CA LEU A 823 3.79 3.39 22.20
C LEU A 823 4.23 3.67 23.64
N ASP A 824 5.47 4.15 23.83
CA ASP A 824 5.90 4.78 25.08
C ASP A 824 5.48 6.26 25.05
N GLY A 825 4.25 6.50 25.53
CA GLY A 825 3.64 7.82 25.57
C GLY A 825 3.30 8.40 24.19
N ASN A 826 4.28 9.06 23.56
CA ASN A 826 4.17 9.60 22.19
C ASN A 826 5.21 9.01 21.21
N ARG A 827 6.11 8.14 21.69
CA ARG A 827 7.21 7.56 20.92
C ARG A 827 6.84 6.17 20.40
N MET A 828 7.26 5.85 19.18
CA MET A 828 7.11 4.51 18.60
C MET A 828 8.22 3.58 19.12
N MET A 829 7.84 2.47 19.74
CA MET A 829 8.75 1.38 20.11
C MET A 829 8.98 0.49 18.88
N GLN A 830 9.77 1.01 17.94
CA GLN A 830 10.01 0.41 16.62
C GLN A 830 10.63 -1.00 16.70
N ASP A 831 11.45 -1.22 17.72
CA ASP A 831 12.09 -2.48 18.09
C ASP A 831 11.15 -3.50 18.75
N GLU A 832 9.97 -3.07 19.19
CA GLU A 832 8.92 -3.96 19.72
C GLU A 832 7.78 -4.24 18.72
N ALA A 833 7.87 -3.72 17.49
CA ALA A 833 6.83 -3.86 16.45
C ALA A 833 6.71 -5.31 15.92
N LYS A 834 5.49 -5.83 15.80
CA LYS A 834 5.21 -7.23 15.40
C LYS A 834 3.87 -7.40 14.68
N THR A 835 3.75 -8.45 13.88
CA THR A 835 2.47 -8.89 13.32
C THR A 835 1.50 -9.35 14.42
N VAL A 836 0.22 -8.99 14.27
CA VAL A 836 -0.89 -9.40 15.15
C VAL A 836 -1.81 -10.40 14.44
N LEU A 837 -1.97 -10.25 13.13
CA LEU A 837 -2.80 -11.12 12.30
C LEU A 837 -2.16 -11.31 10.92
N HIS A 838 -2.01 -12.56 10.51
CA HIS A 838 -1.63 -12.95 9.15
C HIS A 838 -2.88 -13.42 8.40
N GLU A 839 -3.14 -12.83 7.23
CA GLU A 839 -4.28 -13.09 6.34
C GLU A 839 -3.75 -13.20 4.89
N PRO A 840 -2.93 -14.22 4.58
CA PRO A 840 -2.19 -14.32 3.32
C PRO A 840 -3.12 -14.39 2.10
N GLY A 841 -2.64 -13.84 0.98
CA GLY A 841 -3.41 -13.74 -0.26
C GLY A 841 -4.52 -12.69 -0.27
N LYS A 842 -4.79 -11.99 0.85
CA LYS A 842 -5.77 -10.89 0.93
C LYS A 842 -5.11 -9.52 0.96
N VAL A 843 -5.79 -8.51 0.39
CA VAL A 843 -5.39 -7.10 0.53
C VAL A 843 -6.25 -6.45 1.60
N VAL A 844 -5.71 -6.37 2.82
CA VAL A 844 -6.35 -5.72 3.97
C VAL A 844 -6.19 -4.20 3.86
N ILE A 845 -7.29 -3.45 3.92
CA ILE A 845 -7.31 -2.00 3.65
C ILE A 845 -7.67 -1.17 4.88
N ALA A 846 -8.88 -1.31 5.41
CA ALA A 846 -9.30 -0.58 6.61
C ALA A 846 -9.01 -1.42 7.86
N VAL A 847 -8.69 -0.76 8.97
CA VAL A 847 -8.63 -1.37 10.30
C VAL A 847 -9.26 -0.45 11.34
N ALA A 848 -10.01 -1.03 12.26
CA ALA A 848 -10.58 -0.35 13.41
C ALA A 848 -10.55 -1.27 14.64
N PHE A 849 -10.66 -0.68 15.83
CA PHE A 849 -10.49 -1.40 17.10
C PHE A 849 -11.63 -1.13 18.07
N ASP A 850 -12.18 -2.20 18.65
CA ASP A 850 -13.09 -2.14 19.78
C ASP A 850 -12.35 -2.40 21.09
N CYS A 851 -12.23 -1.34 21.90
CA CYS A 851 -11.61 -1.38 23.21
C CYS A 851 -12.43 -2.15 24.28
N VAL A 852 -13.72 -2.45 24.06
CA VAL A 852 -14.56 -3.14 25.06
C VAL A 852 -14.30 -4.64 25.06
N GLU A 853 -14.34 -5.29 23.89
CA GLU A 853 -14.09 -6.73 23.73
C GLU A 853 -12.66 -7.04 23.26
N GLN A 854 -11.83 -5.99 23.08
CA GLN A 854 -10.45 -6.07 22.56
C GLN A 854 -10.41 -6.77 21.17
N MET A 855 -11.33 -6.36 20.30
CA MET A 855 -11.54 -6.92 18.96
C MET A 855 -10.96 -5.99 17.89
N ILE A 856 -10.28 -6.57 16.91
CA ILE A 856 -9.84 -5.91 15.68
C ILE A 856 -10.89 -6.19 14.60
N TYR A 857 -11.28 -5.15 13.86
CA TYR A 857 -12.15 -5.20 12.70
C TYR A 857 -11.36 -4.72 11.48
N TRP A 858 -11.47 -5.41 10.35
CA TRP A 858 -10.80 -5.00 9.12
C TRP A 858 -11.67 -5.25 7.88
N SER A 859 -11.35 -4.53 6.81
CA SER A 859 -11.86 -4.82 5.47
C SER A 859 -10.76 -5.42 4.60
N GLU A 860 -11.17 -6.24 3.64
CA GLU A 860 -10.32 -6.68 2.54
C GLU A 860 -11.09 -6.58 1.21
N ILE A 861 -10.38 -6.15 0.16
CA ILE A 861 -10.96 -5.82 -1.15
C ILE A 861 -10.74 -6.90 -2.21
N THR A 862 -10.12 -8.02 -1.84
CA THR A 862 -9.81 -9.15 -2.71
C THR A 862 -11.01 -10.09 -2.91
N GLN A 863 -11.80 -10.30 -1.86
CA GLN A 863 -13.13 -10.92 -1.89
C GLN A 863 -14.07 -10.09 -1.00
N PRO A 864 -14.44 -8.86 -1.43
CA PRO A 864 -14.99 -7.77 -0.61
C PRO A 864 -15.73 -8.20 0.66
N SER A 865 -15.00 -8.15 1.79
CA SER A 865 -15.50 -8.61 3.08
C SER A 865 -15.05 -7.74 4.24
N ILE A 866 -15.85 -7.74 5.31
CA ILE A 866 -15.54 -7.14 6.61
C ILE A 866 -15.50 -8.25 7.65
N SER A 867 -14.37 -8.36 8.34
CA SER A 867 -14.03 -9.46 9.24
C SER A 867 -13.52 -8.95 10.59
N ARG A 868 -13.52 -9.82 11.61
CA ARG A 868 -13.01 -9.51 12.96
C ARG A 868 -12.29 -10.67 13.64
N ALA A 869 -11.40 -10.34 14.57
CA ALA A 869 -10.67 -11.27 15.44
C ALA A 869 -10.32 -10.59 16.78
N LYS A 870 -9.79 -11.35 17.75
CA LYS A 870 -9.31 -10.81 19.02
C LYS A 870 -7.86 -10.33 18.91
N LEU A 871 -7.54 -9.21 19.56
CA LEU A 871 -6.17 -8.69 19.69
C LEU A 871 -5.22 -9.68 20.41
N GLN A 872 -5.74 -10.59 21.23
CA GLN A 872 -4.98 -11.64 21.93
C GLN A 872 -4.95 -12.99 21.16
N GLY A 873 -5.30 -12.98 19.87
CA GLY A 873 -5.40 -14.18 19.05
C GLY A 873 -6.73 -14.95 19.18
N GLY A 874 -6.98 -15.82 18.20
CA GLY A 874 -8.20 -16.63 18.07
C GLY A 874 -8.69 -16.71 16.63
N GLU A 875 -9.66 -17.59 16.36
CA GLU A 875 -10.26 -17.77 15.02
C GLU A 875 -10.81 -16.45 14.45
N THR A 876 -10.56 -16.20 13.17
CA THR A 876 -11.10 -15.04 12.45
C THR A 876 -12.55 -15.30 12.04
N SER A 877 -13.36 -14.23 11.99
CA SER A 877 -14.80 -14.33 11.70
C SER A 877 -15.25 -13.28 10.70
N VAL A 878 -15.78 -13.74 9.57
CA VAL A 878 -16.34 -12.88 8.52
C VAL A 878 -17.76 -12.44 8.91
N LEU A 879 -18.01 -11.14 8.92
CA LEU A 879 -19.28 -10.54 9.35
C LEU A 879 -20.17 -10.16 8.16
N VAL A 880 -19.56 -9.54 7.15
CA VAL A 880 -20.23 -9.06 5.94
C VAL A 880 -19.39 -9.50 4.74
N ALA A 881 -20.02 -10.18 3.78
CA ALA A 881 -19.39 -10.72 2.57
C ALA A 881 -20.39 -10.77 1.40
N LYS A 882 -21.32 -9.82 1.38
CA LYS A 882 -22.38 -9.65 0.39
C LYS A 882 -22.70 -8.18 0.27
N ASP A 883 -23.08 -7.75 -0.92
CA ASP A 883 -23.45 -6.36 -1.21
C ASP A 883 -22.34 -5.39 -0.75
N LEU A 884 -21.08 -5.76 -1.03
CA LEU A 884 -19.86 -4.97 -0.83
C LEU A 884 -19.09 -4.92 -2.15
N GLY A 885 -18.52 -3.76 -2.48
CA GLY A 885 -17.70 -3.53 -3.67
C GLY A 885 -16.25 -3.21 -3.28
N SER A 886 -16.03 -2.09 -2.60
CA SER A 886 -14.71 -1.71 -2.06
C SER A 886 -14.87 -1.01 -0.70
N PRO A 887 -14.95 -1.77 0.41
CA PRO A 887 -15.03 -1.21 1.75
C PRO A 887 -13.69 -0.59 2.20
N GLU A 888 -13.46 0.70 1.94
CA GLU A 888 -12.16 1.36 2.15
C GLU A 888 -11.96 2.02 3.53
N GLY A 889 -13.02 2.15 4.34
CA GLY A 889 -12.94 2.72 5.69
C GLY A 889 -13.92 2.08 6.65
N ILE A 890 -13.52 1.90 7.91
CA ILE A 890 -14.34 1.35 9.00
C ILE A 890 -14.22 2.24 10.24
N ALA A 891 -15.34 2.49 10.92
CA ALA A 891 -15.40 3.15 12.22
C ALA A 891 -16.20 2.33 13.25
N ILE A 892 -15.81 2.41 14.52
CA ILE A 892 -16.35 1.59 15.61
C ILE A 892 -16.91 2.47 16.72
N ASP A 893 -18.24 2.43 16.87
CA ASP A 893 -18.92 2.99 18.04
C ASP A 893 -18.92 1.97 19.18
N HIS A 894 -17.87 2.06 19.99
CA HIS A 894 -17.68 1.22 21.17
C HIS A 894 -18.76 1.44 22.26
N MET A 895 -19.47 2.58 22.26
CA MET A 895 -20.48 2.95 23.26
C MET A 895 -21.88 2.44 22.92
N SER A 896 -22.26 2.42 21.64
CA SER A 896 -23.57 1.93 21.14
C SER A 896 -23.50 0.51 20.57
N ARG A 897 -22.29 -0.04 20.43
CA ARG A 897 -21.99 -1.38 19.86
C ARG A 897 -22.36 -1.49 18.38
N ASN A 898 -22.02 -0.46 17.60
CA ASN A 898 -22.28 -0.38 16.15
C ASN A 898 -20.97 -0.21 15.36
N MET A 899 -20.97 -0.67 14.11
CA MET A 899 -19.91 -0.51 13.13
C MET A 899 -20.43 0.30 11.95
N TYR A 900 -19.62 1.19 11.39
CA TYR A 900 -19.93 1.99 10.21
C TYR A 900 -18.82 1.78 9.17
N TRP A 901 -19.16 1.79 7.88
CA TRP A 901 -18.18 1.74 6.81
C TRP A 901 -18.58 2.58 5.60
N THR A 902 -17.58 2.89 4.79
CA THR A 902 -17.69 3.47 3.45
C THR A 902 -17.55 2.36 2.41
N ASP A 903 -18.21 2.49 1.26
CA ASP A 903 -17.93 1.67 0.07
C ASP A 903 -17.75 2.57 -1.15
N SER A 904 -16.58 2.52 -1.78
CA SER A 904 -16.15 3.40 -2.87
C SER A 904 -16.50 2.90 -4.27
N ILE A 905 -17.13 1.72 -4.38
CA ILE A 905 -17.68 1.16 -5.63
C ILE A 905 -19.22 1.17 -5.61
N LEU A 906 -19.83 1.13 -4.42
CA LEU A 906 -21.28 1.18 -4.24
C LEU A 906 -21.82 2.57 -3.88
N ASP A 907 -20.94 3.57 -3.75
CA ASP A 907 -21.20 4.97 -3.38
C ASP A 907 -22.02 5.11 -2.09
N ARG A 908 -21.59 4.41 -1.04
CA ARG A 908 -22.39 4.23 0.18
C ARG A 908 -21.65 4.52 1.48
N ILE A 909 -22.46 4.88 2.47
CA ILE A 909 -22.12 4.80 3.89
C ILE A 909 -23.20 3.98 4.59
N GLU A 910 -22.77 3.02 5.41
CA GLU A 910 -23.65 2.04 6.03
C GLU A 910 -23.36 1.86 7.53
N VAL A 911 -24.30 1.23 8.23
CA VAL A 911 -24.18 0.86 9.64
C VAL A 911 -24.69 -0.56 9.90
N SER A 912 -24.03 -1.27 10.81
CA SER A 912 -24.52 -2.52 11.40
C SER A 912 -24.19 -2.60 12.89
N ARG A 913 -24.60 -3.69 13.53
CA ARG A 913 -24.00 -4.13 14.79
C ARG A 913 -22.57 -4.62 14.59
N LEU A 914 -21.82 -4.71 15.69
CA LEU A 914 -20.47 -5.29 15.74
C LEU A 914 -20.41 -6.80 15.42
N ASP A 915 -21.55 -7.48 15.28
CA ASP A 915 -21.64 -8.86 14.78
C ASP A 915 -22.11 -8.95 13.31
N GLY A 916 -22.18 -7.82 12.60
CA GLY A 916 -22.70 -7.73 11.22
C GLY A 916 -24.23 -7.74 11.11
N SER A 917 -24.96 -7.96 12.20
CA SER A 917 -26.42 -7.99 12.18
C SER A 917 -27.05 -6.60 12.08
N GLN A 918 -28.35 -6.55 11.75
CA GLN A 918 -29.17 -5.33 11.72
C GLN A 918 -28.63 -4.24 10.76
N ARG A 919 -27.96 -4.64 9.67
CA ARG A 919 -27.40 -3.75 8.62
C ARG A 919 -28.44 -2.80 8.02
N ARG A 920 -28.03 -1.55 7.82
CA ARG A 920 -28.79 -0.49 7.13
C ARG A 920 -27.86 0.45 6.36
N VAL A 921 -28.27 0.88 5.17
CA VAL A 921 -27.66 2.02 4.46
C VAL A 921 -28.04 3.34 5.14
N LEU A 922 -27.07 4.22 5.35
CA LEU A 922 -27.29 5.59 5.86
C LEU A 922 -27.34 6.61 4.72
N PHE A 923 -26.43 6.49 3.74
CA PHE A 923 -26.35 7.36 2.57
C PHE A 923 -26.05 6.51 1.32
N ASP A 924 -26.79 6.77 0.24
CA ASP A 924 -26.56 6.28 -1.13
C ASP A 924 -26.75 7.39 -2.19
N ASP A 925 -26.64 8.66 -1.75
CA ASP A 925 -26.81 9.88 -2.53
C ASP A 925 -25.63 10.84 -2.34
N ASP A 926 -25.31 11.65 -3.37
CA ASP A 926 -24.21 12.64 -3.33
C ASP A 926 -22.91 12.05 -2.72
N LEU A 927 -22.51 10.87 -3.16
CA LEU A 927 -21.24 10.20 -2.87
C LEU A 927 -20.68 9.69 -4.21
N ILE A 928 -19.36 9.75 -4.39
CA ILE A 928 -18.68 9.28 -5.61
C ILE A 928 -17.40 8.50 -5.28
N ASN A 929 -16.61 8.93 -4.27
CA ASN A 929 -15.50 8.13 -3.75
C ASN A 929 -15.31 8.34 -2.23
N PRO A 930 -16.26 7.90 -1.37
CA PRO A 930 -16.09 7.94 0.08
C PRO A 930 -14.94 7.02 0.53
N ARG A 931 -14.01 7.52 1.37
CA ARG A 931 -12.86 6.73 1.87
C ARG A 931 -12.79 6.68 3.41
N PRO A 932 -12.10 7.58 4.15
CA PRO A 932 -11.99 7.45 5.59
C PRO A 932 -13.29 7.87 6.29
N ILE A 933 -13.64 7.17 7.36
CA ILE A 933 -14.88 7.39 8.14
C ILE A 933 -14.58 7.25 9.64
N ILE A 934 -15.18 8.12 10.45
CA ILE A 934 -14.90 8.24 11.89
C ILE A 934 -16.15 8.61 12.68
N THR A 935 -16.33 7.94 13.81
CA THR A 935 -17.37 8.26 14.81
C THR A 935 -16.81 9.13 15.94
N ASP A 936 -17.63 10.05 16.45
CA ASP A 936 -17.58 10.58 17.82
C ASP A 936 -18.78 10.02 18.60
N PRO A 937 -18.62 8.88 19.31
CA PRO A 937 -19.71 8.24 20.07
C PRO A 937 -20.28 9.08 21.22
N ALA A 938 -19.50 10.04 21.73
CA ALA A 938 -19.86 10.80 22.92
C ALA A 938 -20.79 11.98 22.61
N PHE A 939 -20.61 12.60 21.44
CA PHE A 939 -21.49 13.68 20.96
C PHE A 939 -22.41 13.25 19.80
N GLY A 940 -22.26 12.02 19.30
CA GLY A 940 -23.15 11.41 18.31
C GLY A 940 -22.93 11.89 16.88
N TYR A 941 -21.68 12.21 16.50
CA TYR A 941 -21.32 12.65 15.15
C TYR A 941 -20.63 11.55 14.34
N LEU A 942 -20.87 11.55 13.03
CA LEU A 942 -20.14 10.83 12.00
C LEU A 942 -19.38 11.83 11.14
N PHE A 943 -18.14 11.51 10.74
CA PHE A 943 -17.32 12.31 9.84
C PHE A 943 -16.72 11.42 8.75
N TRP A 944 -16.65 11.92 7.52
CA TRP A 944 -15.97 11.23 6.41
C TRP A 944 -15.41 12.23 5.40
N SER A 945 -14.61 11.73 4.45
CA SER A 945 -14.27 12.47 3.23
C SER A 945 -14.60 11.65 1.98
N ASP A 946 -14.93 12.40 0.93
CA ASP A 946 -15.11 11.92 -0.43
C ASP A 946 -14.04 12.63 -1.30
N TRP A 947 -13.22 11.85 -2.01
CA TRP A 947 -12.10 12.36 -2.80
C TRP A 947 -12.41 12.58 -4.29
N ASN A 948 -13.69 12.54 -4.68
CA ASN A 948 -14.18 12.89 -6.01
C ASN A 948 -13.38 14.03 -6.68
N ARG A 949 -12.73 13.76 -7.81
CA ARG A 949 -11.85 14.74 -8.49
C ARG A 949 -12.57 16.04 -8.90
N ASP A 950 -13.88 15.99 -9.19
CA ASP A 950 -14.68 17.15 -9.61
C ASP A 950 -15.24 17.98 -8.43
N GLY A 951 -15.12 17.47 -7.19
CA GLY A 951 -15.66 18.13 -6.01
C GLY A 951 -15.29 17.43 -4.70
N PRO A 952 -14.00 17.38 -4.32
CA PRO A 952 -13.56 16.70 -3.11
C PRO A 952 -14.08 17.42 -1.87
N LYS A 953 -14.56 16.67 -0.88
CA LYS A 953 -15.29 17.22 0.28
C LYS A 953 -15.03 16.43 1.57
N ILE A 954 -15.13 17.14 2.68
CA ILE A 954 -15.16 16.56 4.04
C ILE A 954 -16.52 16.90 4.64
N GLU A 955 -17.22 15.90 5.14
CA GLU A 955 -18.62 15.99 5.59
C GLU A 955 -18.79 15.55 7.05
N ARG A 956 -19.98 15.85 7.60
CA ARG A 956 -20.41 15.43 8.93
C ARG A 956 -21.92 15.20 8.97
N SER A 957 -22.37 14.16 9.67
CA SER A 957 -23.77 13.94 10.08
C SER A 957 -23.85 13.57 11.56
N GLY A 958 -25.05 13.34 12.09
CA GLY A 958 -25.24 12.47 13.24
C GLY A 958 -24.96 11.00 12.90
N LEU A 959 -24.74 10.14 13.90
CA LEU A 959 -24.58 8.70 13.67
C LEU A 959 -25.88 8.03 13.18
N ASP A 960 -27.03 8.69 13.30
CA ASP A 960 -28.31 8.28 12.69
C ASP A 960 -28.51 8.75 11.24
N GLY A 961 -27.52 9.43 10.65
CA GLY A 961 -27.59 10.05 9.33
C GLY A 961 -28.24 11.44 9.30
N SER A 962 -28.74 11.97 10.43
CA SER A 962 -29.33 13.32 10.49
C SER A 962 -28.29 14.44 10.29
N ASP A 963 -28.74 15.64 9.95
CA ASP A 963 -27.90 16.85 9.85
C ASP A 963 -26.62 16.71 9.00
N ARG A 964 -26.67 15.92 7.92
CA ARG A 964 -25.60 15.81 6.91
C ARG A 964 -25.23 17.19 6.37
N THR A 965 -23.96 17.56 6.53
CA THR A 965 -23.42 18.89 6.20
C THR A 965 -21.98 18.84 5.73
N VAL A 966 -21.67 19.56 4.65
CA VAL A 966 -20.30 19.78 4.18
C VAL A 966 -19.54 20.67 5.16
N LEU A 967 -18.42 20.18 5.68
CA LEU A 967 -17.49 20.93 6.54
C LEU A 967 -16.43 21.67 5.72
N VAL A 968 -15.83 20.99 4.74
CA VAL A 968 -14.74 21.50 3.89
C VAL A 968 -14.99 21.11 2.43
N GLN A 969 -14.67 22.02 1.52
CA GLN A 969 -14.87 21.90 0.05
C GLN A 969 -13.72 22.60 -0.71
N GLU A 970 -13.25 23.75 -0.21
CA GLU A 970 -12.14 24.49 -0.81
C GLU A 970 -10.77 23.96 -0.36
N GLY A 971 -9.78 23.97 -1.24
CA GLY A 971 -8.40 23.57 -0.90
C GLY A 971 -8.29 22.10 -0.47
N LEU A 972 -8.99 21.21 -1.18
CA LEU A 972 -8.87 19.77 -1.10
C LEU A 972 -8.48 19.23 -2.49
N GLY A 973 -7.81 18.09 -2.55
CA GLY A 973 -7.42 17.42 -3.78
C GLY A 973 -7.66 15.92 -3.71
N LEU A 974 -7.01 15.24 -2.77
CA LEU A 974 -7.23 13.83 -2.44
C LEU A 974 -7.19 13.66 -0.90
N PRO A 975 -8.29 14.01 -0.18
CA PRO A 975 -8.37 13.90 1.28
C PRO A 975 -8.50 12.44 1.74
N ASN A 976 -7.47 11.64 1.50
CA ASN A 976 -7.45 10.19 1.75
C ASN A 976 -7.56 9.82 3.24
N ALA A 977 -6.95 10.63 4.10
CA ALA A 977 -6.73 10.32 5.50
C ALA A 977 -7.45 11.33 6.40
N LEU A 978 -8.27 10.86 7.34
CA LEU A 978 -9.01 11.67 8.31
C LEU A 978 -8.73 11.16 9.74
N THR A 979 -8.73 12.03 10.75
CA THR A 979 -8.72 11.69 12.18
C THR A 979 -9.51 12.71 13.01
N PHE A 980 -10.11 12.30 14.12
CA PHE A 980 -10.77 13.21 15.07
C PHE A 980 -10.16 13.06 16.48
N ASP A 981 -9.79 14.18 17.08
CA ASP A 981 -9.38 14.24 18.48
C ASP A 981 -10.55 14.76 19.35
N PRO A 982 -11.16 13.91 20.20
CA PRO A 982 -12.22 14.34 21.10
C PRO A 982 -11.75 15.26 22.23
N GLN A 983 -10.43 15.33 22.52
CA GLN A 983 -9.88 16.19 23.58
C GLN A 983 -9.73 17.63 23.10
N SER A 984 -8.98 17.87 22.01
CA SER A 984 -8.86 19.21 21.41
C SER A 984 -10.05 19.60 20.52
N ARG A 985 -10.99 18.67 20.27
CA ARG A 985 -12.16 18.81 19.38
C ARG A 985 -11.79 19.22 17.96
N ARG A 986 -10.77 18.57 17.40
CA ARG A 986 -10.27 18.86 16.05
C ARG A 986 -10.41 17.66 15.14
N LEU A 987 -11.01 17.89 13.99
CA LEU A 987 -10.99 17.00 12.84
C LEU A 987 -9.76 17.37 12.00
N CYS A 988 -8.80 16.46 11.86
CA CYS A 988 -7.59 16.66 11.08
C CYS A 988 -7.57 15.71 9.88
N TRP A 989 -7.03 16.13 8.76
CA TRP A 989 -6.88 15.31 7.56
C TRP A 989 -5.51 15.50 6.93
N ALA A 990 -5.05 14.47 6.21
CA ALA A 990 -3.89 14.54 5.35
C ALA A 990 -4.32 14.29 3.90
N ASP A 991 -3.97 15.24 3.03
CA ASP A 991 -4.42 15.27 1.63
C ASP A 991 -3.24 14.97 0.69
N ALA A 992 -3.37 13.91 -0.10
CA ALA A 992 -2.32 13.45 -1.01
C ALA A 992 -2.24 14.26 -2.32
N GLY A 993 -3.28 15.02 -2.65
CA GLY A 993 -3.33 15.88 -3.84
C GLY A 993 -2.73 17.26 -3.56
N THR A 994 -3.08 17.88 -2.43
CA THR A 994 -2.49 19.17 -2.00
C THR A 994 -1.15 19.01 -1.27
N ARG A 995 -0.86 17.79 -0.78
CA ARG A 995 0.33 17.42 0.00
C ARG A 995 0.44 18.20 1.32
N GLN A 996 -0.68 18.28 2.06
CA GLN A 996 -0.78 19.03 3.31
C GLN A 996 -1.44 18.20 4.42
N VAL A 997 -1.06 18.45 5.67
CA VAL A 997 -1.85 18.03 6.85
C VAL A 997 -2.50 19.26 7.45
N GLU A 998 -3.80 19.19 7.70
CA GLU A 998 -4.60 20.29 8.24
C GLU A 998 -5.52 19.83 9.37
N CYS A 999 -6.00 20.77 10.18
CA CYS A 999 -7.04 20.55 11.17
C CYS A 999 -8.11 21.64 11.13
N ILE A 1000 -9.35 21.27 11.44
CA ILE A 1000 -10.47 22.19 11.67
C ILE A 1000 -11.17 21.83 12.98
N ASP A 1001 -11.60 22.85 13.73
CA ASP A 1001 -12.66 22.67 14.74
C ASP A 1001 -14.00 22.60 13.97
N PRO A 1002 -14.72 21.46 13.97
CA PRO A 1002 -15.93 21.29 13.16
C PRO A 1002 -17.13 22.12 13.65
N PHE A 1003 -17.02 22.80 14.79
CA PHE A 1003 -18.05 23.67 15.37
C PHE A 1003 -17.76 25.15 15.11
N SER A 1004 -16.53 25.62 15.36
CA SER A 1004 -16.14 27.02 15.06
C SER A 1004 -15.68 27.24 13.62
N ARG A 1005 -15.45 26.16 12.86
CA ARG A 1005 -14.86 26.13 11.51
C ARG A 1005 -13.49 26.81 11.40
N LEU A 1006 -12.76 26.92 12.52
CA LEU A 1006 -11.39 27.44 12.53
C LEU A 1006 -10.41 26.42 11.94
N ARG A 1007 -10.07 26.57 10.66
CA ARG A 1007 -9.09 25.75 9.91
C ARG A 1007 -7.66 26.24 10.17
N ARG A 1008 -6.72 25.29 10.34
CA ARG A 1008 -5.28 25.52 10.51
C ARG A 1008 -4.49 24.43 9.79
N LYS A 1009 -3.69 24.83 8.79
CA LYS A 1009 -2.63 24.01 8.20
C LYS A 1009 -1.54 23.70 9.23
N LEU A 1010 -1.08 22.46 9.29
CA LEU A 1010 0.01 22.00 10.16
C LEU A 1010 1.32 21.92 9.39
N THR A 1011 1.34 21.22 8.26
CA THR A 1011 2.56 20.96 7.48
C THR A 1011 2.28 20.84 5.98
N GLU A 1012 3.34 20.91 5.18
CA GLU A 1012 3.34 20.77 3.71
C GLU A 1012 4.49 19.86 3.27
N GLY A 1013 4.31 19.11 2.19
CA GLY A 1013 5.38 18.31 1.57
C GLY A 1013 5.33 16.81 1.83
N ILE A 1014 4.36 16.31 2.61
CA ILE A 1014 4.03 14.87 2.72
C ILE A 1014 3.87 14.22 1.33
N GLN A 1015 4.16 12.92 1.18
CA GLN A 1015 4.35 12.33 -0.14
C GLN A 1015 3.05 11.72 -0.70
N TYR A 1016 2.45 10.76 0.01
CA TYR A 1016 1.16 10.17 -0.33
C TYR A 1016 0.50 9.52 0.91
N PRO A 1017 -0.14 10.30 1.80
CA PRO A 1017 -0.85 9.75 2.95
C PRO A 1017 -2.02 8.84 2.52
N PHE A 1018 -2.22 7.75 3.26
CA PHE A 1018 -3.39 6.87 3.12
C PHE A 1018 -4.36 7.00 4.31
N ALA A 1019 -3.89 6.80 5.54
CA ALA A 1019 -4.70 6.94 6.75
C ALA A 1019 -3.92 7.67 7.88
N ILE A 1020 -4.64 8.23 8.86
CA ILE A 1020 -4.06 9.04 9.95
C ILE A 1020 -4.82 8.83 11.26
N VAL A 1021 -4.12 8.83 12.39
CA VAL A 1021 -4.68 8.74 13.74
C VAL A 1021 -4.08 9.76 14.70
N SER A 1022 -4.92 10.29 15.60
CA SER A 1022 -4.53 11.18 16.69
C SER A 1022 -4.33 10.41 18.00
N TYR A 1023 -3.13 10.47 18.58
CA TYR A 1023 -2.91 10.03 19.97
C TYR A 1023 -1.87 10.88 20.69
N GLY A 1024 -2.16 11.22 21.95
CA GLY A 1024 -1.30 12.06 22.78
C GLY A 1024 -1.03 13.41 22.12
N ARG A 1025 0.26 13.75 21.96
CA ARG A 1025 0.70 14.98 21.27
C ARG A 1025 0.83 14.80 19.75
N ASN A 1026 0.94 13.57 19.25
CA ASN A 1026 1.31 13.31 17.86
C ASN A 1026 0.10 12.96 16.97
N LEU A 1027 0.24 13.16 15.67
CA LEU A 1027 -0.55 12.51 14.64
C LEU A 1027 0.35 11.45 13.98
N TYR A 1028 -0.17 10.23 13.76
CA TYR A 1028 0.56 9.14 13.12
C TYR A 1028 -0.15 8.80 11.82
N TYR A 1029 0.56 8.73 10.70
CA TYR A 1029 -0.03 8.45 9.39
C TYR A 1029 0.77 7.44 8.58
N THR A 1030 0.07 6.73 7.69
CA THR A 1030 0.66 5.81 6.71
C THR A 1030 0.93 6.53 5.39
N ASP A 1031 2.09 6.32 4.77
CA ASP A 1031 2.47 6.95 3.50
C ASP A 1031 2.89 5.90 2.45
N TRP A 1032 2.15 5.80 1.35
CA TRP A 1032 2.38 4.83 0.27
C TRP A 1032 3.67 5.05 -0.52
N ARG A 1033 4.24 6.26 -0.50
CA ARG A 1033 5.48 6.59 -1.23
C ARG A 1033 6.73 6.38 -0.38
N ARG A 1034 6.59 6.43 0.95
CA ARG A 1034 7.64 6.05 1.90
C ARG A 1034 7.57 4.58 2.33
N GLU A 1035 6.41 3.95 2.15
CA GLU A 1035 6.08 2.61 2.67
C GLU A 1035 6.19 2.54 4.20
N ALA A 1036 5.85 3.64 4.87
CA ALA A 1036 6.17 3.91 6.27
C ALA A 1036 4.93 4.19 7.14
N VAL A 1037 5.16 4.21 8.44
CA VAL A 1037 4.32 4.90 9.45
C VAL A 1037 5.12 6.10 9.98
N VAL A 1038 4.58 7.30 9.86
CA VAL A 1038 5.25 8.56 10.23
C VAL A 1038 4.52 9.23 11.39
N ALA A 1039 5.24 9.66 12.41
CA ALA A 1039 4.74 10.45 13.53
C ALA A 1039 5.07 11.94 13.33
N MET A 1040 4.11 12.82 13.59
CA MET A 1040 4.22 14.28 13.44
C MET A 1040 3.65 15.00 14.67
N ASP A 1041 4.32 16.06 15.14
CA ASP A 1041 3.82 16.88 16.24
C ASP A 1041 2.65 17.77 15.79
N ARG A 1042 1.50 17.68 16.48
CA ARG A 1042 0.30 18.46 16.13
C ARG A 1042 0.40 19.96 16.42
N HIS A 1043 1.40 20.41 17.18
CA HIS A 1043 1.61 21.81 17.53
C HIS A 1043 2.52 22.50 16.53
N ASP A 1044 3.67 21.87 16.28
CA ASP A 1044 4.80 22.46 15.56
C ASP A 1044 4.85 22.02 14.08
N GLY A 1045 4.07 21.02 13.68
CA GLY A 1045 3.95 20.57 12.28
C GLY A 1045 5.13 19.76 11.75
N MET A 1046 6.09 19.44 12.62
CA MET A 1046 7.30 18.68 12.28
C MET A 1046 7.04 17.18 12.34
N GLU A 1047 7.53 16.45 11.33
CA GLU A 1047 7.73 15.00 11.41
C GLU A 1047 8.83 14.72 12.46
N VAL A 1048 8.58 13.80 13.40
CA VAL A 1048 9.46 13.54 14.55
C VAL A 1048 10.07 12.14 14.55
N GLU A 1049 9.34 11.14 14.05
CA GLU A 1049 9.78 9.74 13.96
C GLU A 1049 9.19 9.09 12.70
N GLU A 1050 9.93 8.20 12.07
CA GLU A 1050 9.49 7.39 10.93
C GLU A 1050 9.82 5.92 11.23
N PHE A 1051 8.86 5.02 10.96
CA PHE A 1051 9.00 3.57 11.07
C PHE A 1051 8.80 2.92 9.71
N LEU A 1052 9.73 2.05 9.32
CA LEU A 1052 9.70 1.27 8.09
C LEU A 1052 9.45 -0.21 8.44
N PRO A 1053 8.31 -0.82 8.04
CA PRO A 1053 8.06 -2.24 8.26
C PRO A 1053 9.09 -3.11 7.52
N GLN A 1054 9.55 -4.19 8.15
CA GLN A 1054 10.66 -5.02 7.63
C GLN A 1054 10.35 -5.62 6.25
N ARG A 1055 9.23 -6.34 6.10
CA ARG A 1055 8.67 -6.71 4.79
C ARG A 1055 8.00 -5.49 4.15
N ARG A 1056 8.78 -4.66 3.45
CA ARG A 1056 8.30 -3.46 2.75
C ARG A 1056 7.15 -3.77 1.81
N SER A 1057 6.05 -3.06 2.00
CA SER A 1057 4.87 -3.05 1.13
C SER A 1057 3.99 -1.86 1.52
N ARG A 1058 3.02 -1.48 0.69
CA ARG A 1058 2.14 -0.33 0.96
C ARG A 1058 1.43 -0.47 2.31
N THR A 1059 1.52 0.57 3.12
CA THR A 1059 0.82 0.70 4.40
C THR A 1059 -0.56 1.34 4.15
N TYR A 1060 -1.63 0.69 4.59
CA TYR A 1060 -3.01 1.13 4.36
C TYR A 1060 -3.61 1.79 5.62
N GLY A 1061 -4.76 1.34 6.10
CA GLY A 1061 -5.42 1.85 7.30
C GLY A 1061 -4.56 1.73 8.56
N ILE A 1062 -4.76 2.68 9.49
CA ILE A 1062 -4.09 2.76 10.79
C ILE A 1062 -5.12 3.09 11.88
N ALA A 1063 -4.98 2.46 13.05
CA ALA A 1063 -5.86 2.58 14.22
C ALA A 1063 -5.02 2.67 15.52
N ILE A 1064 -5.64 3.11 16.62
CA ILE A 1064 -5.03 3.08 17.96
C ILE A 1064 -5.74 2.03 18.81
N THR A 1065 -4.96 1.20 19.49
CA THR A 1065 -5.45 0.28 20.54
C THR A 1065 -5.35 0.94 21.91
N TYR A 1066 -6.33 0.65 22.76
CA TYR A 1066 -6.36 1.10 24.15
C TYR A 1066 -6.75 -0.06 25.08
N PRO A 1067 -6.00 -0.35 26.15
CA PRO A 1067 -6.36 -1.37 27.15
C PRO A 1067 -7.57 -0.98 28.02
N GLN A 1068 -7.98 0.29 28.01
CA GLN A 1068 -9.30 0.73 28.49
C GLN A 1068 -9.94 1.71 27.49
N CYS A 1069 -11.26 1.64 27.32
CA CYS A 1069 -11.98 2.62 26.51
C CYS A 1069 -11.93 4.05 27.10
N PRO A 1070 -12.03 5.08 26.25
CA PRO A 1070 -12.36 6.44 26.68
C PRO A 1070 -13.64 6.46 27.53
N ALA A 1071 -13.61 7.16 28.67
CA ALA A 1071 -14.75 7.21 29.58
C ALA A 1071 -15.87 8.10 29.00
N GLY A 1072 -17.04 7.51 28.76
CA GLY A 1072 -18.24 8.21 28.34
C GLY A 1072 -19.46 7.29 28.34
N VAL A 1073 -20.64 7.89 28.17
CA VAL A 1073 -21.94 7.21 28.09
C VAL A 1073 -22.81 8.03 27.15
N ASN A 1074 -23.42 7.39 26.14
CA ASN A 1074 -24.45 8.00 25.31
C ASN A 1074 -25.81 7.33 25.59
N TYR A 1075 -26.89 7.81 24.95
CA TYR A 1075 -28.24 7.30 25.18
C TYR A 1075 -28.41 5.81 24.83
N CYS A 1076 -27.63 5.29 23.87
CA CYS A 1076 -27.66 3.90 23.44
C CYS A 1076 -26.85 2.95 24.35
N SER A 1077 -25.93 3.48 25.17
CA SER A 1077 -25.02 2.68 26.03
C SER A 1077 -25.69 1.88 27.16
N ARG A 1078 -27.00 2.03 27.37
CA ARG A 1078 -27.77 1.24 28.33
C ARG A 1078 -29.01 0.67 27.65
N ASP A 1079 -29.17 -0.66 27.71
CA ASP A 1079 -30.32 -1.39 27.16
C ASP A 1079 -30.67 -1.00 25.70
N ASN A 1080 -29.64 -0.65 24.92
CA ASN A 1080 -29.78 -0.17 23.54
C ASN A 1080 -30.72 1.05 23.38
N GLY A 1081 -30.81 1.92 24.39
CA GLY A 1081 -31.78 3.03 24.41
C GLY A 1081 -33.25 2.58 24.40
N GLY A 1082 -33.53 1.30 24.64
CA GLY A 1082 -34.86 0.69 24.45
C GLY A 1082 -35.20 0.33 23.00
N CYS A 1083 -34.30 0.56 22.03
CA CYS A 1083 -34.54 0.23 20.64
C CYS A 1083 -34.52 -1.28 20.38
N SER A 1084 -35.43 -1.76 19.54
CA SER A 1084 -35.51 -3.20 19.17
C SER A 1084 -34.36 -3.66 18.27
N HIS A 1085 -33.88 -2.77 17.40
CA HIS A 1085 -32.85 -3.04 16.40
C HIS A 1085 -31.67 -2.08 16.59
N LEU A 1086 -31.35 -1.21 15.63
CA LEU A 1086 -30.29 -0.22 15.80
C LEU A 1086 -30.75 0.89 16.76
N CYS A 1087 -29.86 1.28 17.67
CA CYS A 1087 -29.90 2.56 18.37
C CYS A 1087 -28.74 3.40 17.86
N LEU A 1088 -29.04 4.55 17.25
CA LEU A 1088 -28.06 5.44 16.64
C LEU A 1088 -28.06 6.79 17.38
N PRO A 1089 -26.96 7.18 18.05
CA PRO A 1089 -26.89 8.46 18.76
C PRO A 1089 -26.93 9.65 17.80
N ARG A 1090 -27.37 10.81 18.28
CA ARG A 1090 -27.22 12.09 17.58
C ARG A 1090 -27.03 13.25 18.56
N PRO A 1091 -26.65 14.45 18.10
CA PRO A 1091 -26.51 15.60 18.99
C PRO A 1091 -27.82 15.90 19.72
N GLY A 1092 -27.85 15.70 21.05
CA GLY A 1092 -29.03 15.91 21.89
C GLY A 1092 -30.05 14.77 21.94
N GLY A 1093 -29.74 13.57 21.43
CA GLY A 1093 -30.67 12.44 21.51
C GLY A 1093 -30.18 11.16 20.85
N PHE A 1094 -31.12 10.34 20.41
CA PHE A 1094 -30.87 9.13 19.64
C PHE A 1094 -32.11 8.76 18.82
N THR A 1095 -31.93 7.82 17.90
CA THR A 1095 -33.07 7.24 17.17
C THR A 1095 -32.99 5.73 17.09
N CYS A 1096 -34.16 5.10 17.08
CA CYS A 1096 -34.32 3.70 16.74
C CYS A 1096 -34.49 3.56 15.23
N ARG A 1097 -33.67 2.71 14.60
CA ARG A 1097 -33.70 2.46 13.15
C ARG A 1097 -33.81 0.97 12.85
N CYS A 1098 -34.55 0.66 11.79
CA CYS A 1098 -34.69 -0.70 11.30
C CYS A 1098 -33.59 -1.07 10.29
N PRO A 1099 -33.25 -2.36 10.14
CA PRO A 1099 -32.49 -2.84 9.00
C PRO A 1099 -33.31 -2.76 7.72
N ASP A 1100 -32.64 -2.67 6.56
CA ASP A 1100 -33.32 -2.58 5.26
C ASP A 1100 -34.01 -3.90 4.87
N ALA A 1101 -33.49 -5.02 5.38
CA ALA A 1101 -34.14 -6.32 5.37
C ALA A 1101 -35.34 -6.31 6.33
N ARG A 1102 -36.52 -5.90 5.79
CA ARG A 1102 -37.77 -5.73 6.55
C ARG A 1102 -38.19 -6.97 7.34
N ASP A 1103 -37.94 -6.95 8.64
CA ASP A 1103 -38.69 -7.76 9.61
C ASP A 1103 -39.95 -7.03 10.11
N GLY A 1104 -41.03 -7.78 10.28
CA GLY A 1104 -42.33 -7.26 10.72
C GLY A 1104 -42.41 -6.92 12.21
N SER A 1105 -41.35 -7.15 12.99
CA SER A 1105 -41.28 -6.78 14.41
C SER A 1105 -40.68 -5.39 14.68
N CYS A 1106 -39.98 -4.81 13.70
CA CYS A 1106 -39.21 -3.58 13.91
C CYS A 1106 -40.10 -2.31 13.92
N VAL A 1107 -39.72 -1.35 14.78
CA VAL A 1107 -40.39 -0.05 14.91
C VAL A 1107 -39.32 1.04 15.01
N GLU A 1108 -39.39 2.03 14.11
CA GLU A 1108 -38.55 3.23 14.15
C GLU A 1108 -39.16 4.28 15.08
N GLN A 1109 -38.31 4.96 15.85
CA GLN A 1109 -38.69 5.98 16.84
C GLN A 1109 -37.61 7.06 16.91
N ASP A 1110 -38.02 8.31 17.11
CA ASP A 1110 -37.13 9.46 17.27
C ASP A 1110 -37.33 10.05 18.67
N GLU A 1111 -36.31 9.94 19.53
CA GLU A 1111 -36.34 10.46 20.91
C GLU A 1111 -35.49 11.75 20.99
N ASN A 1112 -36.15 12.87 21.30
CA ASN A 1112 -35.52 14.19 21.49
C ASN A 1112 -35.65 14.61 22.96
N PHE A 1113 -34.54 15.07 23.56
CA PHE A 1113 -34.46 15.46 24.98
C PHE A 1113 -34.03 16.92 25.19
#